data_AF-A0A5C6EWS1-F1
#
_entry.id   AF-A0A5C6EWS1-F1
#
_cell.length_a   1.000
_cell.length_b   1.000
_cell.length_c   1.000
_cell.angle_alpha   90.00
_cell.angle_beta   90.00
_cell.angle_gamma   90.00
#
_symmetry.space_group_name_H-M   'P 1'
#
loop_
_entity.id
_entity.type
_entity.pdbx_description
1 polymer ?
#
loop_
_entity_poly.entity_id
_entity_poly.type
_entity_poly.pdbx_seq_one_letter_code
_entity_poly.pdbx_strand_id
1 'polypeptide(L)'
;MYTQQRLLRLSVLLLPILLNFNRLLPLCAAPVNPDGKTVGSSTVELPDEDVSRQSEENGDNTSNSPDIIQRSADSTSTESATLLPEVLVYGRADSLIGIADAASQGTVGKDELELRTLSRPGEVLETVPGVIVTQHSGAGKANQFFLRGFNLDHGTDFATSINGVPVNLPTHAHGQGYTDLNILIPELVERVDFRKGPYYADLGDFSSAGAANIKYVDSLPYSIAQVEGGSFGYERGLYASSRLIGSGNLLYAVELFHNDGPWSTPDDYKKINGVLSYSRGDAEHGYSVTTTAYAGHWTATDQVAKRALSEIPGFDRFDTLNSSDGGNSQRYNLSAEWHRADADSSTKVLAYGFYYDLDLFSDFTYFLNSPQGDQFEQLDRRAVGGLKASQTWYSQLFSRDMENTVGLQIRSDSITNGLFQTIRRHRTDKVDYNGETISETTRSDDVWEASFSPYVENKVQWADKFRTVLGLRMDYYYFDVDSNLSSNSGTRDDAIVSPKGSLIFGPWAKTEYYLSGGLGFHSNDARGVTQKVDPMTGDPVKPADPLVRTKGAEIGVRTTAIEGLQSTLALWLLDVDSELVFAGDAGSTEASAPSRRYGVEWTNYYTPTKWLALDADFSFSHAEFRKTVGDDGSQGTHIPGAIDSVMAIGIAYRQPGERGFFSDLRLRLFGPRPLIEDNSVRSATTTLLSAKAGYNFNKNWTLSVEGFNLLDNKNHDIDYYYPSRLKNEVAGPDEGGYNDIHFKSVEPIAVRAALTFRF
;
A
#
# COMPACT_ATOMS: atom_id res chain seq x y z
N MET A 1 -23.10 13.36 20.64
CA MET A 1 -24.13 12.44 21.19
C MET A 1 -24.35 11.23 20.28
N TYR A 2 -24.36 11.40 18.95
CA TYR A 2 -24.41 10.30 17.96
C TYR A 2 -23.22 9.32 18.00
N THR A 3 -22.00 9.80 18.28
CA THR A 3 -20.78 8.96 18.37
C THR A 3 -20.79 7.98 19.55
N GLN A 4 -21.47 8.32 20.66
CA GLN A 4 -21.59 7.42 21.81
C GLN A 4 -22.58 6.27 21.57
N GLN A 5 -23.62 6.47 20.75
CA GLN A 5 -24.54 5.39 20.38
C GLN A 5 -23.88 4.35 19.46
N ARG A 6 -22.94 4.74 18.58
CA ARG A 6 -22.18 3.81 17.72
C ARG A 6 -21.13 3.00 18.51
N LEU A 7 -20.45 3.62 19.49
CA LEU A 7 -19.56 2.89 20.43
C LEU A 7 -20.29 1.84 21.27
N LEU A 8 -21.55 2.13 21.66
CA LEU A 8 -22.42 1.14 22.32
C LEU A 8 -22.80 -0.02 21.37
N ARG A 9 -22.98 0.23 20.06
CA ARG A 9 -23.24 -0.83 19.07
C ARG A 9 -22.04 -1.77 18.87
N LEU A 10 -20.81 -1.26 18.93
CA LEU A 10 -19.59 -2.09 18.86
C LEU A 10 -19.52 -3.12 20.01
N SER A 11 -19.94 -2.72 21.21
CA SER A 11 -19.99 -3.60 22.39
C SER A 11 -21.14 -4.62 22.32
N VAL A 12 -22.24 -4.28 21.63
CA VAL A 12 -23.34 -5.23 21.36
C VAL A 12 -23.00 -6.23 20.25
N LEU A 13 -22.20 -5.86 19.24
CA LEU A 13 -21.78 -6.77 18.15
C LEU A 13 -20.71 -7.79 18.58
N LEU A 14 -19.81 -7.42 19.51
CA LEU A 14 -18.79 -8.33 20.04
C LEU A 14 -19.34 -9.37 21.02
N LEU A 15 -20.48 -9.09 21.68
CA LEU A 15 -21.06 -9.95 22.71
C LEU A 15 -21.54 -11.34 22.19
N PRO A 16 -22.28 -11.45 21.06
CA PRO A 16 -22.66 -12.74 20.50
C PRO A 16 -21.48 -13.54 19.93
N ILE A 17 -20.42 -12.87 19.44
CA ILE A 17 -19.21 -13.51 18.91
C ILE A 17 -18.42 -14.14 20.06
N LEU A 18 -18.26 -13.43 21.20
CA LEU A 18 -17.64 -13.96 22.42
C LEU A 18 -18.46 -15.09 23.07
N LEU A 19 -19.79 -15.03 23.00
CA LEU A 19 -20.69 -16.05 23.59
C LEU A 19 -20.77 -17.35 22.75
N ASN A 20 -20.48 -17.31 21.44
CA ASN A 20 -20.47 -18.49 20.56
C ASN A 20 -19.11 -19.20 20.43
N PHE A 21 -17.99 -18.54 20.81
CA PHE A 21 -16.66 -19.17 20.79
C PHE A 21 -16.52 -20.38 21.73
N ASN A 22 -17.36 -20.48 22.77
CA ASN A 22 -17.39 -21.62 23.70
C ASN A 22 -18.02 -22.91 23.12
N ARG A 23 -18.49 -22.91 21.87
CA ARG A 23 -19.13 -24.10 21.23
C ARG A 23 -18.35 -24.71 20.07
N LEU A 24 -17.17 -24.19 19.74
CA LEU A 24 -16.32 -24.69 18.64
C LEU A 24 -14.94 -25.12 19.13
N LEU A 25 -14.89 -26.06 20.08
CA LEU A 25 -13.73 -26.91 20.36
C LEU A 25 -14.23 -28.29 20.81
N PRO A 26 -13.84 -29.36 20.12
CA PRO A 26 -13.53 -30.58 20.86
C PRO A 26 -12.15 -31.14 20.48
N LEU A 27 -11.54 -31.72 21.52
CA LEU A 27 -10.48 -32.75 21.50
C LEU A 27 -9.03 -32.30 21.31
N CYS A 28 -8.38 -32.02 22.44
CA CYS A 28 -7.14 -32.72 22.81
C CYS A 28 -7.06 -32.78 24.35
N ALA A 29 -7.49 -33.92 24.91
CA ALA A 29 -7.36 -34.20 26.35
C ALA A 29 -6.21 -35.20 26.54
N ALA A 30 -5.25 -34.84 27.41
CA ALA A 30 -4.32 -35.77 28.02
C ALA A 30 -4.74 -36.03 29.48
N PRO A 31 -4.48 -37.23 30.04
CA PRO A 31 -5.16 -37.69 31.26
C PRO A 31 -4.48 -37.17 32.54
N VAL A 32 -5.30 -36.78 33.52
CA VAL A 32 -4.88 -36.54 34.91
C VAL A 32 -5.36 -37.72 35.77
N ASN A 33 -4.43 -38.33 36.51
CA ASN A 33 -4.72 -39.37 37.49
C ASN A 33 -5.10 -38.72 38.84
N PRO A 34 -6.03 -39.30 39.63
CA PRO A 34 -6.58 -38.66 40.81
C PRO A 34 -5.84 -39.11 42.07
N ASP A 35 -5.36 -38.17 42.87
CA ASP A 35 -5.20 -38.40 44.32
C ASP A 35 -5.27 -37.07 45.05
N GLY A 36 -6.43 -36.82 45.65
CA GLY A 36 -6.64 -35.70 46.55
C GLY A 36 -6.15 -36.03 47.94
N LYS A 37 -5.26 -35.21 48.50
CA LYS A 37 -5.17 -34.93 49.94
C LYS A 37 -4.71 -33.50 50.19
N THR A 38 -5.54 -32.78 50.94
CA THR A 38 -5.27 -31.52 51.65
C THR A 38 -4.36 -31.73 52.86
N VAL A 39 -3.58 -30.70 53.22
CA VAL A 39 -3.12 -30.19 54.55
C VAL A 39 -1.83 -29.40 54.24
N GLY A 40 -1.49 -28.21 54.73
CA GLY A 40 -1.99 -27.32 55.76
C GLY A 40 -1.00 -26.14 55.86
N SER A 41 -1.42 -25.10 56.57
CA SER A 41 -0.73 -23.82 56.79
C SER A 41 0.70 -23.90 57.32
N SER A 42 1.55 -22.93 56.93
CA SER A 42 2.29 -22.08 57.88
C SER A 42 3.03 -20.94 57.17
N THR A 43 2.71 -19.72 57.58
CA THR A 43 3.55 -18.51 57.55
C THR A 43 4.90 -18.74 58.22
N VAL A 44 5.95 -17.99 57.82
CA VAL A 44 6.80 -17.14 58.70
C VAL A 44 8.00 -16.57 57.91
N GLU A 45 8.04 -15.24 57.95
CA GLU A 45 9.17 -14.28 58.08
C GLU A 45 10.48 -14.40 57.28
N LEU A 46 10.83 -13.23 56.71
CA LEU A 46 12.17 -12.75 56.34
C LEU A 46 13.09 -12.68 57.58
N PRO A 47 14.42 -12.56 57.37
CA PRO A 47 14.97 -11.21 57.53
C PRO A 47 16.06 -10.83 56.52
N ASP A 48 16.17 -9.51 56.37
CA ASP A 48 17.27 -8.73 55.79
C ASP A 48 18.62 -8.97 56.49
N GLU A 49 19.73 -8.80 55.76
CA GLU A 49 20.85 -7.93 56.16
C GLU A 49 21.89 -7.75 55.04
N ASP A 50 21.88 -6.55 54.47
CA ASP A 50 22.97 -5.57 54.33
C ASP A 50 24.48 -5.95 54.23
N VAL A 51 25.11 -5.25 53.27
CA VAL A 51 26.37 -4.47 53.42
C VAL A 51 27.74 -5.17 53.29
N SER A 52 28.36 -4.87 52.13
CA SER A 52 29.65 -4.16 51.97
C SER A 52 30.91 -4.85 51.44
N ARG A 53 31.44 -4.15 50.42
CA ARG A 53 32.81 -3.62 50.25
C ARG A 53 33.95 -4.55 49.80
N GLN A 54 34.55 -4.06 48.70
CA GLN A 54 36.00 -3.87 48.45
C GLN A 54 36.84 -5.14 48.26
N SER A 55 37.90 -5.18 47.47
CA SER A 55 38.52 -4.38 46.39
C SER A 55 39.83 -5.13 46.06
N GLU A 56 40.46 -4.76 44.93
CA GLU A 56 41.87 -5.03 44.56
C GLU A 56 42.19 -6.45 44.03
N GLU A 57 42.53 -6.64 42.75
CA GLU A 57 43.71 -6.23 41.94
C GLU A 57 44.87 -7.26 41.95
N ASN A 58 45.42 -7.41 40.73
CA ASN A 58 46.73 -7.94 40.34
C ASN A 58 46.94 -9.45 40.13
N GLY A 59 47.51 -9.75 38.96
CA GLY A 59 48.67 -10.66 38.91
C GLY A 59 48.65 -11.78 37.87
N ASP A 60 48.70 -11.40 36.60
CA ASP A 60 49.48 -11.98 35.49
C ASP A 60 50.22 -13.35 35.66
N ASN A 61 50.02 -14.19 34.63
CA ASN A 61 51.05 -14.94 33.87
C ASN A 61 51.44 -16.42 34.16
N THR A 62 51.41 -17.19 33.07
CA THR A 62 52.22 -18.37 32.66
C THR A 62 51.77 -19.84 32.91
N SER A 63 51.44 -20.48 31.78
CA SER A 63 51.73 -21.84 31.29
C SER A 63 52.40 -22.89 32.21
N ASN A 64 51.76 -24.05 32.38
CA ASN A 64 52.11 -25.34 31.76
C ASN A 64 51.44 -26.51 32.52
N SER A 65 50.67 -27.33 31.79
CA SER A 65 50.21 -28.66 32.23
C SER A 65 51.37 -29.67 32.30
N PRO A 66 51.20 -30.78 33.05
CA PRO A 66 50.80 -32.01 32.36
C PRO A 66 49.82 -32.93 33.11
N ASP A 67 48.97 -33.57 32.31
CA ASP A 67 48.24 -34.85 32.43
C ASP A 67 48.07 -35.54 33.80
N ILE A 68 46.80 -35.66 34.23
CA ILE A 68 46.31 -36.76 35.08
C ILE A 68 44.99 -37.32 34.51
N ILE A 69 44.92 -38.64 34.56
CA ILE A 69 43.95 -39.59 34.00
C ILE A 69 42.50 -39.38 34.49
N GLN A 70 41.59 -39.48 33.50
CA GLN A 70 40.15 -39.78 33.50
C GLN A 70 39.44 -40.07 34.83
N ARG A 71 38.41 -39.28 35.10
CA ARG A 71 37.14 -39.75 35.69
C ARG A 71 35.98 -39.31 34.79
N SER A 72 35.22 -40.30 34.32
CA SER A 72 33.96 -40.17 33.62
C SER A 72 32.91 -39.49 34.50
N ALA A 73 32.44 -38.33 34.08
CA ALA A 73 31.20 -37.74 34.53
C ALA A 73 30.31 -37.57 33.30
N ASP A 74 29.07 -38.05 33.43
CA ASP A 74 27.99 -37.92 32.46
C ASP A 74 27.97 -36.52 31.83
N SER A 75 28.29 -36.44 30.54
CA SER A 75 27.91 -35.30 29.72
C SER A 75 26.51 -35.56 29.18
N THR A 76 25.50 -35.17 29.94
CA THR A 76 24.22 -34.79 29.31
C THR A 76 24.51 -33.64 28.37
N SER A 77 24.63 -33.95 27.08
CA SER A 77 24.66 -32.97 26.01
C SER A 77 23.30 -32.26 25.97
N THR A 78 23.15 -31.21 26.78
CA THR A 78 22.26 -30.12 26.42
C THR A 78 22.79 -29.54 25.12
N GLU A 79 22.26 -30.01 23.99
CA GLU A 79 22.30 -29.22 22.76
C GLU A 79 21.70 -27.87 23.12
N SER A 80 22.56 -26.88 23.32
CA SER A 80 22.14 -25.50 23.40
C SER A 80 21.38 -25.23 22.11
N ALA A 81 20.09 -24.91 22.23
CA ALA A 81 19.32 -24.38 21.10
C ALA A 81 20.19 -23.32 20.43
N THR A 82 20.48 -23.53 19.14
CA THR A 82 21.29 -22.57 18.40
C THR A 82 20.37 -21.39 18.18
N LEU A 83 20.56 -20.34 18.99
CA LEU A 83 19.92 -19.05 18.76
C LEU A 83 20.40 -18.57 17.39
N LEU A 84 19.51 -18.64 16.40
CA LEU A 84 19.77 -18.03 15.11
C LEU A 84 19.80 -16.51 15.35
N PRO A 85 20.87 -15.81 14.93
CA PRO A 85 20.92 -14.36 15.06
C PRO A 85 19.76 -13.72 14.29
N GLU A 86 19.20 -12.65 14.85
CA GLU A 86 18.20 -11.81 14.21
C GLU A 86 18.69 -11.40 12.81
N VAL A 87 17.85 -11.61 11.79
CA VAL A 87 18.14 -11.07 10.46
C VAL A 87 17.43 -9.73 10.32
N LEU A 88 18.12 -8.67 10.73
CA LEU A 88 17.74 -7.31 10.40
C LEU A 88 17.94 -7.10 8.90
N VAL A 89 16.82 -6.99 8.17
CA VAL A 89 16.80 -6.68 6.74
C VAL A 89 16.67 -5.17 6.60
N TYR A 90 17.75 -4.52 6.19
CA TYR A 90 17.81 -3.07 5.99
C TYR A 90 17.45 -2.68 4.56
N GLY A 91 17.64 -3.57 3.58
CA GLY A 91 17.30 -3.27 2.19
C GLY A 91 17.51 -4.42 1.22
N ARG A 92 17.44 -4.08 -0.07
CA ARG A 92 17.41 -5.03 -1.18
C ARG A 92 18.71 -5.82 -1.35
N ALA A 93 19.82 -5.29 -0.83
CA ALA A 93 21.13 -5.96 -0.83
C ALA A 93 21.19 -7.16 0.13
N ASP A 94 20.36 -7.17 1.18
CA ASP A 94 20.38 -8.22 2.19
C ASP A 94 19.77 -9.52 1.65
N SER A 95 20.40 -10.64 1.97
CA SER A 95 19.92 -11.95 1.53
C SER A 95 18.68 -12.35 2.33
N LEU A 96 17.56 -12.55 1.63
CA LEU A 96 16.36 -13.14 2.21
C LEU A 96 16.29 -14.68 2.10
N ILE A 97 17.39 -15.32 1.72
CA ILE A 97 17.53 -16.79 1.77
C ILE A 97 17.32 -17.25 3.22
N GLY A 98 16.42 -18.21 3.42
CA GLY A 98 16.02 -18.71 4.73
C GLY A 98 14.92 -17.89 5.41
N ILE A 99 14.50 -16.76 4.83
CA ILE A 99 13.62 -15.77 5.49
C ILE A 99 12.34 -15.52 4.70
N ALA A 100 12.42 -15.26 3.39
CA ALA A 100 11.27 -14.85 2.58
C ALA A 100 10.28 -16.00 2.37
N ASP A 101 9.00 -15.83 2.66
CA ASP A 101 8.01 -16.93 2.57
C ASP A 101 7.54 -17.22 1.13
N ALA A 102 7.84 -16.32 0.18
CA ALA A 102 7.64 -16.53 -1.24
C ALA A 102 8.77 -15.87 -2.06
N ALA A 103 8.85 -16.19 -3.34
CA ALA A 103 9.81 -15.57 -4.24
C ALA A 103 9.52 -14.05 -4.34
N SER A 104 8.26 -13.66 -4.51
CA SER A 104 7.83 -12.28 -4.71
C SER A 104 7.67 -11.44 -3.42
N GLN A 105 8.65 -11.55 -2.51
CA GLN A 105 8.76 -10.79 -1.27
C GLN A 105 10.08 -10.02 -1.23
N GLY A 106 10.09 -8.82 -0.67
CA GLY A 106 11.33 -8.07 -0.52
C GLY A 106 11.21 -6.83 0.36
N THR A 107 12.36 -6.19 0.56
CA THR A 107 12.50 -4.95 1.30
C THR A 107 13.41 -4.02 0.51
N VAL A 108 13.02 -2.75 0.39
CA VAL A 108 13.84 -1.69 -0.21
C VAL A 108 14.22 -0.69 0.87
N GLY A 109 15.52 -0.45 1.02
CA GLY A 109 16.08 0.32 2.14
C GLY A 109 16.34 1.78 1.84
N LYS A 110 16.55 2.56 2.90
CA LYS A 110 16.80 4.01 2.87
C LYS A 110 17.91 4.42 1.90
N ASP A 111 19.01 3.68 1.85
CA ASP A 111 20.14 4.01 0.97
C ASP A 111 19.77 4.04 -0.52
N GLU A 112 18.88 3.14 -0.94
CA GLU A 112 18.35 3.12 -2.30
C GLU A 112 17.33 4.25 -2.51
N LEU A 113 16.44 4.45 -1.52
CA LEU A 113 15.39 5.47 -1.57
C LEU A 113 15.95 6.90 -1.63
N GLU A 114 17.03 7.21 -0.92
CA GLU A 114 17.65 8.54 -0.90
C GLU A 114 18.25 8.96 -2.26
N LEU A 115 18.75 7.99 -3.03
CA LEU A 115 19.33 8.25 -4.36
C LEU A 115 18.25 8.30 -5.44
N ARG A 116 17.11 7.65 -5.23
CA ARG A 116 16.06 7.54 -6.24
C ARG A 116 15.50 8.91 -6.59
N THR A 117 15.40 9.15 -7.89
CA THR A 117 14.70 10.32 -8.44
C THR A 117 13.19 10.08 -8.35
N LEU A 118 12.46 10.91 -7.58
CA LEU A 118 11.01 10.79 -7.38
C LEU A 118 10.30 12.04 -7.89
N SER A 119 9.38 11.89 -8.85
CA SER A 119 8.59 13.01 -9.36
C SER A 119 7.49 13.42 -8.38
N ARG A 120 7.01 12.45 -7.59
CA ARG A 120 5.89 12.57 -6.63
C ARG A 120 6.02 11.53 -5.50
N PRO A 121 5.39 11.74 -4.33
CA PRO A 121 5.51 10.83 -3.19
C PRO A 121 5.06 9.39 -3.48
N GLY A 122 4.00 9.20 -4.28
CA GLY A 122 3.49 7.88 -4.63
C GLY A 122 4.49 6.97 -5.33
N GLU A 123 5.49 7.54 -6.03
CA GLU A 123 6.55 6.78 -6.72
C GLU A 123 7.50 6.05 -5.77
N VAL A 124 7.41 6.29 -4.45
CA VAL A 124 8.06 5.41 -3.45
C VAL A 124 7.58 3.95 -3.64
N LEU A 125 6.34 3.72 -4.08
CA LEU A 125 5.87 2.38 -4.39
C LEU A 125 6.42 1.80 -5.71
N GLU A 126 6.98 2.60 -6.61
CA GLU A 126 7.67 2.08 -7.81
C GLU A 126 9.02 1.39 -7.47
N THR A 127 9.42 1.36 -6.20
CA THR A 127 10.49 0.46 -5.74
C THR A 127 10.01 -0.98 -5.56
N VAL A 128 8.70 -1.21 -5.50
CA VAL A 128 8.11 -2.54 -5.54
C VAL A 128 8.17 -3.03 -6.98
N PRO A 129 8.87 -4.14 -7.29
CA PRO A 129 9.05 -4.57 -8.67
C PRO A 129 7.72 -4.84 -9.38
N GLY A 130 7.55 -4.23 -10.55
CA GLY A 130 6.34 -4.34 -11.37
C GLY A 130 5.26 -3.32 -11.06
N VAL A 131 5.46 -2.45 -10.06
CA VAL A 131 4.55 -1.32 -9.81
C VAL A 131 4.86 -0.16 -10.76
N ILE A 132 3.82 0.41 -11.36
CA ILE A 132 3.87 1.72 -12.03
C ILE A 132 2.86 2.66 -11.39
N VAL A 133 3.25 3.92 -11.26
CA VAL A 133 2.43 5.00 -10.72
C VAL A 133 2.19 6.06 -11.80
N THR A 134 0.94 6.48 -11.95
CA THR A 134 0.51 7.50 -12.93
C THR A 134 -0.35 8.57 -12.25
N GLN A 135 -0.57 9.70 -12.93
CA GLN A 135 -1.56 10.71 -12.54
C GLN A 135 -2.52 10.95 -13.70
N HIS A 136 -3.83 10.86 -13.43
CA HIS A 136 -4.89 11.18 -14.40
C HIS A 136 -5.55 12.54 -14.21
N SER A 137 -5.16 13.27 -13.16
CA SER A 137 -5.78 14.51 -12.71
C SER A 137 -4.71 15.53 -12.32
N GLY A 138 -5.01 16.46 -11.42
CA GLY A 138 -4.00 17.30 -10.76
C GLY A 138 -3.22 16.55 -9.67
N ALA A 139 -2.04 17.05 -9.33
CA ALA A 139 -1.08 16.41 -8.41
C ALA A 139 -1.58 16.21 -6.96
N GLY A 140 -2.69 16.86 -6.57
CA GLY A 140 -3.30 16.70 -5.25
C GLY A 140 -4.29 15.53 -5.13
N LYS A 141 -4.75 14.96 -6.25
CA LYS A 141 -5.56 13.73 -6.25
C LYS A 141 -4.64 12.52 -6.05
N ALA A 142 -5.13 11.46 -5.39
CA ALA A 142 -4.36 10.22 -5.27
C ALA A 142 -3.85 9.73 -6.63
N ASN A 143 -2.70 9.07 -6.64
CA ASN A 143 -2.15 8.48 -7.84
C ASN A 143 -2.88 7.18 -8.20
N GLN A 144 -2.71 6.76 -9.45
CA GLN A 144 -3.22 5.48 -9.92
C GLN A 144 -2.09 4.48 -10.09
N PHE A 145 -2.34 3.24 -9.64
CA PHE A 145 -1.34 2.19 -9.51
C PHE A 145 -1.60 1.04 -10.48
N PHE A 146 -0.54 0.42 -10.96
CA PHE A 146 -0.59 -0.78 -11.80
C PHE A 146 0.35 -1.83 -11.26
N LEU A 147 -0.07 -3.10 -11.24
CA LEU A 147 0.76 -4.24 -10.83
C LEU A 147 0.16 -5.55 -11.37
N ARG A 148 0.97 -6.48 -11.88
CA ARG A 148 0.53 -7.85 -12.25
C ARG A 148 -0.73 -7.88 -13.13
N GLY A 149 -0.83 -7.00 -14.12
CA GLY A 149 -1.99 -6.92 -15.01
C GLY A 149 -3.25 -6.31 -14.40
N PHE A 150 -3.15 -5.73 -13.20
CA PHE A 150 -4.20 -4.89 -12.63
C PHE A 150 -3.97 -3.44 -13.05
N ASN A 151 -5.07 -2.79 -13.45
CA ASN A 151 -5.28 -1.40 -13.13
C ASN A 151 -5.86 -1.38 -11.71
N LEU A 152 -5.07 -0.97 -10.73
CA LEU A 152 -5.50 -0.97 -9.33
C LEU A 152 -6.35 0.26 -9.00
N ASP A 153 -6.61 1.13 -9.98
CA ASP A 153 -7.13 2.47 -9.76
C ASP A 153 -6.30 3.14 -8.65
N HIS A 154 -6.93 3.63 -7.59
CA HIS A 154 -6.28 4.23 -6.44
C HIS A 154 -5.89 3.20 -5.36
N GLY A 155 -5.66 1.92 -5.68
CA GLY A 155 -5.10 0.93 -4.74
C GLY A 155 -6.01 -0.26 -4.38
N THR A 156 -7.10 -0.47 -5.12
CA THR A 156 -8.17 -1.46 -4.87
C THR A 156 -7.69 -2.90 -4.56
N ASP A 157 -6.62 -3.39 -5.20
CA ASP A 157 -6.10 -4.74 -4.96
C ASP A 157 -4.62 -4.74 -4.51
N PHE A 158 -4.14 -3.60 -4.00
CA PHE A 158 -2.82 -3.45 -3.42
C PHE A 158 -2.85 -2.76 -2.05
N ALA A 159 -2.71 -3.56 -0.99
CA ALA A 159 -2.79 -3.09 0.38
C ALA A 159 -1.56 -2.25 0.75
N THR A 160 -1.76 -0.99 1.06
CA THR A 160 -0.71 -0.02 1.39
C THR A 160 -0.83 0.43 2.83
N SER A 161 0.30 0.53 3.53
CA SER A 161 0.34 1.00 4.92
C SER A 161 1.57 1.84 5.22
N ILE A 162 1.45 2.75 6.19
CA ILE A 162 2.57 3.53 6.75
C ILE A 162 2.64 3.20 8.23
N ASN A 163 3.80 2.71 8.70
CA ASN A 163 3.98 2.18 10.06
C ASN A 163 2.90 1.15 10.45
N GLY A 164 2.41 0.37 9.48
CA GLY A 164 1.36 -0.64 9.66
C GLY A 164 -0.08 -0.10 9.71
N VAL A 165 -0.27 1.23 9.75
CA VAL A 165 -1.58 1.88 9.65
C VAL A 165 -2.04 1.83 8.18
N PRO A 166 -3.25 1.31 7.88
CA PRO A 166 -3.73 1.20 6.51
C PRO A 166 -3.94 2.58 5.86
N VAL A 167 -3.51 2.71 4.61
CA VAL A 167 -3.79 3.89 3.79
C VAL A 167 -5.09 3.72 3.02
N ASN A 168 -5.35 2.52 2.46
CA ASN A 168 -6.56 2.20 1.69
C ASN A 168 -7.85 2.51 2.47
N LEU A 169 -8.79 3.16 1.78
CA LEU A 169 -10.11 3.52 2.28
C LEU A 169 -11.20 2.67 1.59
N PRO A 170 -11.89 1.75 2.29
CA PRO A 170 -13.04 1.04 1.76
C PRO A 170 -14.25 1.98 1.69
N THR A 171 -15.21 1.70 0.79
CA THR A 171 -16.43 2.51 0.60
C THR A 171 -16.07 3.99 0.43
N HIS A 172 -15.14 4.29 -0.47
CA HIS A 172 -14.68 5.65 -0.70
C HIS A 172 -15.49 6.34 -1.79
N ALA A 173 -15.77 7.63 -1.64
CA ALA A 173 -16.62 8.37 -2.58
C ALA A 173 -16.11 8.34 -4.02
N HIS A 174 -14.79 8.25 -4.21
CA HIS A 174 -14.14 8.21 -5.52
C HIS A 174 -14.01 6.80 -6.11
N GLY A 175 -13.53 5.82 -5.34
CA GLY A 175 -13.24 4.48 -5.85
C GLY A 175 -12.76 3.56 -4.73
N GLN A 176 -13.07 2.26 -4.83
CA GLN A 176 -12.85 1.31 -3.74
C GLN A 176 -11.35 1.16 -3.40
N GLY A 177 -11.00 1.21 -2.12
CA GLY A 177 -9.61 1.04 -1.67
C GLY A 177 -8.69 2.26 -1.89
N TYR A 178 -9.26 3.46 -2.04
CA TYR A 178 -8.56 4.72 -2.31
C TYR A 178 -7.33 4.94 -1.42
N THR A 179 -6.17 5.10 -2.04
CA THR A 179 -4.84 5.17 -1.43
C THR A 179 -4.15 6.47 -1.86
N ASP A 180 -4.21 7.46 -0.99
CA ASP A 180 -3.53 8.73 -1.18
C ASP A 180 -2.20 8.77 -0.41
N LEU A 181 -1.08 8.76 -1.14
CA LEU A 181 0.27 8.85 -0.59
C LEU A 181 0.82 10.27 -0.53
N ASN A 182 0.01 11.30 -0.82
CA ASN A 182 0.43 12.69 -0.62
C ASN A 182 0.77 13.00 0.84
N ILE A 183 0.30 12.19 1.78
CA ILE A 183 0.59 12.24 3.22
C ILE A 183 2.03 11.84 3.59
N LEU A 184 2.79 11.27 2.65
CA LEU A 184 4.12 10.72 2.89
C LEU A 184 5.20 11.80 2.82
N ILE A 185 6.10 11.83 3.81
CA ILE A 185 7.39 12.52 3.74
C ILE A 185 8.49 11.50 3.39
N PRO A 186 9.02 11.47 2.15
CA PRO A 186 9.94 10.43 1.68
C PRO A 186 11.25 10.33 2.48
N GLU A 187 11.78 11.44 2.99
CA GLU A 187 13.06 11.48 3.72
C GLU A 187 13.00 10.78 5.09
N LEU A 188 11.79 10.53 5.59
CA LEU A 188 11.57 9.76 6.82
C LEU A 188 11.49 8.26 6.56
N VAL A 189 11.35 7.83 5.31
CA VAL A 189 11.22 6.40 4.98
C VAL A 189 12.54 5.68 5.27
N GLU A 190 12.47 4.72 6.18
CA GLU A 190 13.55 3.78 6.47
C GLU A 190 13.56 2.66 5.44
N ARG A 191 12.39 2.10 5.15
CA ARG A 191 12.24 1.01 4.18
C ARG A 191 10.81 0.85 3.67
N VAL A 192 10.70 0.16 2.54
CA VAL A 192 9.44 -0.35 1.97
C VAL A 192 9.50 -1.86 1.96
N ASP A 193 8.66 -2.50 2.77
CA ASP A 193 8.50 -3.96 2.81
C ASP A 193 7.34 -4.36 1.89
N PHE A 194 7.57 -5.28 0.95
CA PHE A 194 6.53 -5.74 0.02
C PHE A 194 6.38 -7.25 -0.02
N ARG A 195 5.14 -7.69 -0.28
CA ARG A 195 4.72 -9.09 -0.41
C ARG A 195 3.68 -9.17 -1.51
N LYS A 196 3.90 -9.99 -2.55
CA LYS A 196 2.96 -10.10 -3.67
C LYS A 196 2.23 -11.43 -3.70
N GLY A 197 0.95 -11.38 -4.10
CA GLY A 197 0.03 -12.51 -4.11
C GLY A 197 -0.61 -12.83 -2.73
N PRO A 198 -1.70 -13.62 -2.72
CA PRO A 198 -2.55 -13.80 -1.54
C PRO A 198 -2.08 -14.89 -0.56
N TYR A 199 -0.77 -15.05 -0.33
CA TYR A 199 -0.19 -16.22 0.36
C TYR A 199 0.12 -16.03 1.85
N TYR A 200 -0.12 -14.84 2.39
CA TYR A 200 0.27 -14.44 3.75
C TYR A 200 -0.94 -14.33 4.68
N ALA A 201 -0.90 -14.96 5.85
CA ALA A 201 -2.05 -15.04 6.77
C ALA A 201 -2.42 -13.69 7.40
N ASP A 202 -1.44 -12.82 7.59
CA ASP A 202 -1.60 -11.48 8.16
C ASP A 202 -2.15 -10.46 7.14
N LEU A 203 -2.23 -10.80 5.85
CA LEU A 203 -2.79 -9.95 4.80
C LEU A 203 -4.23 -10.37 4.44
N GLY A 204 -5.12 -9.39 4.43
CA GLY A 204 -6.55 -9.55 4.16
C GLY A 204 -7.03 -8.71 2.99
N ASP A 205 -8.01 -7.85 3.25
CA ASP A 205 -8.63 -7.00 2.24
C ASP A 205 -7.62 -6.17 1.42
N PHE A 206 -7.93 -5.96 0.15
CA PHE A 206 -7.11 -5.29 -0.86
C PHE A 206 -5.73 -5.91 -1.12
N SER A 207 -5.44 -7.15 -0.68
CA SER A 207 -4.10 -7.75 -0.85
C SER A 207 -3.99 -8.77 -1.99
N SER A 208 -4.94 -8.77 -2.93
CA SER A 208 -4.99 -9.75 -4.04
C SER A 208 -3.74 -9.72 -4.91
N ALA A 209 -3.33 -8.53 -5.39
CA ALA A 209 -2.12 -8.37 -6.18
C ALA A 209 -0.87 -8.36 -5.27
N GLY A 210 -0.98 -7.73 -4.10
CA GLY A 210 0.06 -7.71 -3.09
C GLY A 210 -0.18 -6.66 -2.00
N ALA A 211 0.85 -6.40 -1.22
CA ALA A 211 0.86 -5.38 -0.20
C ALA A 211 2.24 -4.71 -0.08
N ALA A 212 2.25 -3.46 0.37
CA ALA A 212 3.42 -2.72 0.80
C ALA A 212 3.20 -2.06 2.17
N ASN A 213 4.22 -2.15 3.02
CA ASN A 213 4.30 -1.41 4.27
C ASN A 213 5.53 -0.51 4.25
N ILE A 214 5.29 0.79 4.33
CA ILE A 214 6.30 1.84 4.42
C ILE A 214 6.63 2.05 5.91
N LYS A 215 7.88 1.89 6.30
CA LYS A 215 8.35 2.17 7.67
C LYS A 215 9.07 3.50 7.70
N TYR A 216 8.73 4.32 8.69
CA TYR A 216 9.52 5.49 9.04
C TYR A 216 10.63 5.14 10.02
N VAL A 217 11.71 5.93 9.96
CA VAL A 217 12.78 5.89 10.96
C VAL A 217 12.23 6.24 12.35
N ASP A 218 12.79 5.62 13.38
CA ASP A 218 12.50 6.00 14.78
C ASP A 218 13.25 7.27 15.21
N SER A 219 14.42 7.51 14.62
CA SER A 219 15.23 8.71 14.85
C SER A 219 16.07 9.03 13.62
N LEU A 220 16.45 10.30 13.49
CA LEU A 220 17.34 10.77 12.45
C LEU A 220 18.76 10.89 12.99
N PRO A 221 19.78 10.41 12.24
CA PRO A 221 21.18 10.60 12.63
C PRO A 221 21.59 12.08 12.63
N TYR A 222 20.90 12.91 11.85
CA TYR A 222 21.11 14.36 11.75
C TYR A 222 19.77 15.05 11.50
N SER A 223 19.62 16.28 11.97
CA SER A 223 18.50 17.13 11.56
C SER A 223 18.64 17.50 10.09
N ILE A 224 17.54 17.61 9.36
CA ILE A 224 17.48 17.94 7.94
C ILE A 224 16.72 19.26 7.79
N ALA A 225 17.32 20.22 7.11
CA ALA A 225 16.65 21.36 6.52
C ALA A 225 16.90 21.34 5.02
N GLN A 226 15.85 21.34 4.21
CA GLN A 226 15.94 21.24 2.76
C GLN A 226 15.03 22.25 2.10
N VAL A 227 15.54 22.86 1.04
CA VAL A 227 14.78 23.75 0.16
C VAL A 227 14.99 23.30 -1.27
N GLU A 228 13.91 23.28 -2.03
CA GLU A 228 13.89 22.86 -3.43
C GLU A 228 13.14 23.88 -4.28
N GLY A 229 13.58 24.02 -5.52
CA GLY A 229 12.94 24.84 -6.54
C GLY A 229 13.19 24.29 -7.93
N GLY A 230 12.25 24.46 -8.86
CA GLY A 230 12.39 23.90 -10.19
C GLY A 230 11.40 24.41 -11.23
N SER A 231 11.35 23.67 -12.35
CA SER A 231 10.35 23.86 -13.40
C SER A 231 8.93 23.89 -12.82
N PHE A 232 8.02 24.58 -13.52
CA PHE A 232 6.58 24.49 -13.30
C PHE A 232 6.11 24.90 -11.89
N GLY A 233 6.72 25.96 -11.35
CA GLY A 233 6.34 26.50 -10.04
C GLY A 233 6.61 25.54 -8.88
N TYR A 234 7.45 24.53 -9.09
CA TYR A 234 7.82 23.57 -8.05
C TYR A 234 8.61 24.26 -6.95
N GLU A 235 8.08 24.21 -5.73
CA GLU A 235 8.74 24.70 -4.52
C GLU A 235 8.49 23.71 -3.39
N ARG A 236 9.54 23.37 -2.63
CA ARG A 236 9.41 22.49 -1.47
C ARG A 236 10.33 22.93 -0.35
N GLY A 237 9.81 22.94 0.87
CA GLY A 237 10.57 23.16 2.09
C GLY A 237 10.33 22.02 3.07
N LEU A 238 11.40 21.41 3.57
CA LEU A 238 11.33 20.34 4.57
C LEU A 238 12.20 20.70 5.76
N TYR A 239 11.66 20.51 6.96
CA TYR A 239 12.42 20.46 8.19
C TYR A 239 12.08 19.18 8.94
N ALA A 240 13.09 18.37 9.27
CA ALA A 240 12.94 17.15 10.04
C ALA A 240 14.06 17.02 11.06
N SER A 241 13.77 16.58 12.27
CA SER A 241 14.78 16.39 13.32
C SER A 241 14.29 15.39 14.35
N SER A 242 15.21 14.83 15.12
CA SER A 242 14.89 13.99 16.27
C SER A 242 15.72 14.39 17.48
N ARG A 243 15.13 14.25 18.66
CA ARG A 243 15.81 14.51 19.93
C ARG A 243 15.51 13.42 20.94
N LEU A 244 16.51 13.06 21.74
CA LEU A 244 16.28 12.24 22.92
C LEU A 244 15.53 13.07 23.99
N ILE A 245 14.35 12.61 24.39
CA ILE A 245 13.54 13.17 25.49
C ILE A 245 13.28 12.08 26.52
N GLY A 246 13.83 12.26 27.71
CA GLY A 246 13.86 11.20 28.71
C GLY A 246 14.64 10.00 28.18
N SER A 247 14.02 8.83 28.15
CA SER A 247 14.61 7.59 27.63
C SER A 247 14.09 7.19 26.24
N GLY A 248 13.50 8.11 25.48
CA GLY A 248 12.93 7.83 24.15
C GLY A 248 13.25 8.93 23.15
N ASN A 249 13.07 8.64 21.87
CA ASN A 249 13.32 9.53 20.75
C ASN A 249 12.04 10.25 20.36
N LEU A 250 12.09 11.57 20.28
CA LEU A 250 11.04 12.38 19.66
C LEU A 250 11.50 12.76 18.25
N LEU A 251 10.90 12.15 17.23
CA LEU A 251 11.01 12.53 15.83
C LEU A 251 9.92 13.55 15.47
N TYR A 252 10.27 14.59 14.73
CA TYR A 252 9.30 15.53 14.18
C TYR A 252 9.72 16.03 12.80
N ALA A 253 8.74 16.27 11.93
CA ALA A 253 8.96 16.83 10.61
C ALA A 253 7.78 17.68 10.14
N VAL A 254 8.08 18.69 9.31
CA VAL A 254 7.12 19.51 8.59
C VAL A 254 7.59 19.68 7.15
N GLU A 255 6.69 19.45 6.20
CA GLU A 255 6.89 19.70 4.77
C GLU A 255 5.86 20.74 4.30
N LEU A 256 6.33 21.72 3.53
CA LEU A 256 5.53 22.66 2.77
C LEU A 256 5.84 22.46 1.28
N PHE A 257 4.82 22.44 0.44
CA PHE A 257 4.98 22.11 -0.97
C PHE A 257 4.03 22.94 -1.84
N HIS A 258 4.53 23.33 -3.01
CA HIS A 258 3.79 23.98 -4.10
C HIS A 258 4.22 23.39 -5.45
N ASN A 259 3.27 23.17 -6.37
CA ASN A 259 3.57 22.83 -7.76
C ASN A 259 2.42 23.26 -8.68
N ASP A 260 2.76 23.96 -9.77
CA ASP A 260 1.78 24.38 -10.79
C ASP A 260 1.62 23.34 -11.89
N GLY A 261 2.64 22.51 -12.13
CA GLY A 261 2.69 21.61 -13.29
C GLY A 261 2.83 22.37 -14.62
N PRO A 262 3.03 21.66 -15.75
CA PRO A 262 3.22 22.27 -17.06
C PRO A 262 1.92 22.82 -17.69
N TRP A 263 0.85 22.92 -16.91
CA TRP A 263 -0.51 23.12 -17.37
C TRP A 263 -0.81 24.60 -17.64
N SER A 264 -1.68 24.88 -18.62
CA SER A 264 -2.10 26.26 -18.89
C SER A 264 -3.02 26.84 -17.81
N THR A 265 -3.84 25.98 -17.20
CA THR A 265 -4.48 26.24 -15.90
C THR A 265 -3.59 25.59 -14.83
N PRO A 266 -2.85 26.37 -14.03
CA PRO A 266 -1.97 25.83 -13.01
C PRO A 266 -2.75 24.93 -12.04
N ASP A 267 -2.14 23.81 -11.65
CA ASP A 267 -2.69 22.97 -10.57
C ASP A 267 -2.73 23.75 -9.26
N ASP A 268 -1.84 24.74 -9.05
CA ASP A 268 -1.68 25.51 -7.79
C ASP A 268 -1.67 24.57 -6.57
N TYR A 269 -1.08 23.38 -6.72
CA TYR A 269 -1.18 22.34 -5.71
C TYR A 269 -0.33 22.71 -4.51
N LYS A 270 -1.01 22.98 -3.39
CA LYS A 270 -0.38 23.29 -2.11
C LYS A 270 -0.65 22.14 -1.15
N LYS A 271 0.40 21.68 -0.46
CA LYS A 271 0.23 20.78 0.69
C LYS A 271 1.12 21.15 1.87
N ILE A 272 0.63 20.76 3.05
CA ILE A 272 1.39 20.70 4.28
C ILE A 272 1.33 19.29 4.84
N ASN A 273 2.49 18.73 5.20
CA ASN A 273 2.59 17.50 5.98
C ASN A 273 3.25 17.78 7.31
N GLY A 274 2.81 17.06 8.34
CA GLY A 274 3.40 17.05 9.67
C GLY A 274 3.52 15.63 10.20
N VAL A 275 4.65 15.31 10.82
CA VAL A 275 4.89 14.04 11.52
C VAL A 275 5.42 14.36 12.91
N LEU A 276 4.90 13.67 13.92
CA LEU A 276 5.43 13.67 15.28
C LEU A 276 5.37 12.23 15.81
N SER A 277 6.51 11.68 16.20
CA SER A 277 6.60 10.33 16.75
C SER A 277 7.46 10.33 18.00
N TYR A 278 6.96 9.70 19.06
CA TYR A 278 7.76 9.35 20.23
C TYR A 278 7.95 7.84 20.28
N SER A 279 9.19 7.38 20.22
CA SER A 279 9.54 5.95 20.28
C SER A 279 10.56 5.65 21.38
N ARG A 280 10.50 4.45 21.94
CA ARG A 280 11.44 3.96 22.94
C ARG A 280 11.63 2.47 22.78
N GLY A 281 12.86 2.00 22.97
CA GLY A 281 13.20 0.59 22.86
C GLY A 281 14.13 0.32 21.69
N ASP A 282 14.19 -0.94 21.30
CA ASP A 282 14.89 -1.45 20.12
C ASP A 282 13.93 -2.26 19.24
N ALA A 283 14.44 -3.15 18.39
CA ALA A 283 13.62 -3.99 17.50
C ALA A 283 12.91 -5.14 18.24
N GLU A 284 13.42 -5.53 19.42
CA GLU A 284 12.88 -6.64 20.21
C GLU A 284 11.90 -6.12 21.27
N HIS A 285 12.24 -5.05 21.99
CA HIS A 285 11.41 -4.51 23.08
C HIS A 285 11.20 -3.02 22.90
N GLY A 286 10.00 -2.60 22.50
CA GLY A 286 9.74 -1.20 22.27
C GLY A 286 8.29 -0.78 22.16
N TYR A 287 8.10 0.53 22.09
CA TYR A 287 6.83 1.15 21.74
C TYR A 287 7.04 2.45 20.98
N SER A 288 6.05 2.82 20.19
CA SER A 288 5.99 4.12 19.53
C SER A 288 4.57 4.69 19.58
N VAL A 289 4.47 6.02 19.63
CA VAL A 289 3.23 6.77 19.45
C VAL A 289 3.48 7.78 18.35
N THR A 290 2.79 7.63 17.22
CA THR A 290 2.95 8.49 16.04
C THR A 290 1.66 9.24 15.75
N THR A 291 1.77 10.51 15.42
CA THR A 291 0.70 11.28 14.79
C THR A 291 1.20 11.92 13.50
N THR A 292 0.33 11.95 12.50
CA THR A 292 0.60 12.62 11.23
C THR A 292 -0.59 13.51 10.84
N ALA A 293 -0.30 14.60 10.15
CA ALA A 293 -1.28 15.55 9.67
C ALA A 293 -0.97 15.91 8.22
N TYR A 294 -1.99 15.91 7.37
CA TYR A 294 -1.92 16.32 5.97
C TYR A 294 -3.09 17.25 5.66
N ALA A 295 -2.83 18.29 4.89
CA ALA A 295 -3.85 19.06 4.19
C ALA A 295 -3.32 19.47 2.82
N GLY A 296 -4.14 19.29 1.79
CA GLY A 296 -3.84 19.62 0.40
C GLY A 296 -5.00 20.32 -0.29
N HIS A 297 -4.68 21.24 -1.21
CA HIS A 297 -5.64 21.94 -2.07
C HIS A 297 -5.06 22.12 -3.47
N TRP A 298 -5.86 21.88 -4.50
CA TRP A 298 -5.44 21.99 -5.89
C TRP A 298 -6.60 22.33 -6.83
N THR A 299 -6.23 22.83 -8.01
CA THR A 299 -7.02 22.80 -9.23
C THR A 299 -6.65 21.53 -9.99
N ALA A 300 -7.64 20.82 -10.51
CA ALA A 300 -7.41 19.59 -11.24
C ALA A 300 -7.30 19.89 -12.73
N THR A 301 -6.33 19.24 -13.35
CA THR A 301 -6.17 19.20 -14.79
C THR A 301 -6.47 17.77 -15.22
N ASP A 302 -7.76 17.43 -15.25
CA ASP A 302 -8.22 16.08 -15.59
C ASP A 302 -7.84 15.67 -17.02
N GLN A 303 -8.01 14.39 -17.36
CA GLN A 303 -7.78 13.88 -18.70
C GLN A 303 -8.61 14.66 -19.74
N VAL A 304 -8.07 14.84 -20.95
CA VAL A 304 -8.74 15.56 -22.06
C VAL A 304 -9.03 14.62 -23.22
N ALA A 305 -10.16 14.83 -23.90
CA ALA A 305 -10.50 14.10 -25.11
C ALA A 305 -9.48 14.41 -26.22
N LYS A 306 -8.95 13.39 -26.89
CA LYS A 306 -7.90 13.53 -27.90
C LYS A 306 -8.28 14.42 -29.08
N ARG A 307 -9.55 14.37 -29.51
CA ARG A 307 -10.09 15.21 -30.57
C ARG A 307 -10.07 16.70 -30.24
N ALA A 308 -10.02 17.09 -28.96
CA ALA A 308 -9.89 18.50 -28.57
C ALA A 308 -8.65 19.17 -29.21
N LEU A 309 -7.55 18.42 -29.38
CA LEU A 309 -6.33 18.89 -30.04
C LEU A 309 -6.54 19.28 -31.52
N SER A 310 -7.51 18.65 -32.20
CA SER A 310 -7.81 18.92 -33.62
C SER A 310 -9.02 19.83 -33.82
N GLU A 311 -9.97 19.82 -32.88
CA GLU A 311 -11.26 20.51 -33.02
C GLU A 311 -11.28 21.89 -32.38
N ILE A 312 -10.47 22.14 -31.35
CA ILE A 312 -10.41 23.42 -30.67
C ILE A 312 -9.16 24.17 -31.16
N PRO A 313 -9.31 25.28 -31.92
CA PRO A 313 -8.16 26.02 -32.44
C PRO A 313 -7.23 26.51 -31.32
N GLY A 314 -5.97 26.09 -31.37
CA GLY A 314 -4.94 26.47 -30.40
C GLY A 314 -4.93 25.70 -29.09
N PHE A 315 -5.77 24.66 -28.95
CA PHE A 315 -5.76 23.78 -27.79
C PHE A 315 -4.54 22.86 -27.80
N ASP A 316 -3.80 22.85 -26.71
CA ASP A 316 -2.63 22.01 -26.48
C ASP A 316 -2.93 20.93 -25.43
N ARG A 317 -2.09 19.91 -25.38
CA ARG A 317 -2.15 18.75 -24.48
C ARG A 317 -1.95 19.05 -23.00
N PHE A 318 -1.61 20.29 -22.69
CA PHE A 318 -1.46 20.83 -21.35
C PHE A 318 -2.62 21.75 -20.95
N ASP A 319 -3.61 21.93 -21.84
CA ASP A 319 -4.85 22.63 -21.54
C ASP A 319 -5.83 21.71 -20.79
N THR A 320 -6.83 22.33 -20.15
CA THR A 320 -7.96 21.65 -19.51
C THR A 320 -9.26 22.04 -20.20
N LEU A 321 -10.21 21.12 -20.24
CA LEU A 321 -11.56 21.36 -20.76
C LEU A 321 -12.50 21.96 -19.70
N ASN A 322 -12.15 21.83 -18.41
CA ASN A 322 -12.83 22.51 -17.31
C ASN A 322 -11.82 23.02 -16.28
N SER A 323 -11.56 24.33 -16.30
CA SER A 323 -10.61 24.98 -15.38
C SER A 323 -11.15 25.18 -13.95
N SER A 324 -12.38 24.74 -13.67
CA SER A 324 -12.96 24.80 -12.34
C SER A 324 -12.91 23.47 -11.60
N ASP A 325 -12.36 22.40 -12.18
CA ASP A 325 -12.14 21.12 -11.49
C ASP A 325 -11.04 21.25 -10.43
N GLY A 326 -11.00 20.38 -9.43
CA GLY A 326 -10.02 20.45 -8.34
C GLY A 326 -10.47 19.77 -7.07
N GLY A 327 -9.80 20.06 -5.96
CA GLY A 327 -10.21 19.45 -4.69
C GLY A 327 -9.46 19.95 -3.48
N ASN A 328 -9.90 19.45 -2.34
CA ASN A 328 -9.23 19.58 -1.05
C ASN A 328 -9.30 18.25 -0.31
N SER A 329 -8.18 17.86 0.29
CA SER A 329 -8.06 16.60 1.04
C SER A 329 -7.32 16.87 2.35
N GLN A 330 -7.76 16.23 3.43
CA GLN A 330 -7.11 16.32 4.72
C GLN A 330 -7.14 14.97 5.45
N ARG A 331 -6.07 14.67 6.18
CA ARG A 331 -5.96 13.43 6.96
C ARG A 331 -5.18 13.66 8.24
N TYR A 332 -5.74 13.22 9.37
CA TYR A 332 -5.09 13.28 10.67
C TYR A 332 -5.06 11.89 11.29
N ASN A 333 -3.87 11.35 11.54
CA ASN A 333 -3.70 10.01 12.07
C ASN A 333 -3.10 10.05 13.49
N LEU A 334 -3.48 9.08 14.32
CA LEU A 334 -2.83 8.75 15.59
C LEU A 334 -2.68 7.23 15.66
N SER A 335 -1.49 6.75 15.99
CA SER A 335 -1.22 5.34 16.22
C SER A 335 -0.31 5.13 17.42
N ALA A 336 -0.48 3.97 18.06
CA ALA A 336 0.38 3.49 19.11
C ALA A 336 0.73 2.04 18.82
N GLU A 337 2.03 1.74 18.78
CA GLU A 337 2.57 0.41 18.59
C GLU A 337 3.35 -0.01 19.82
N TRP A 338 3.23 -1.27 20.21
CA TRP A 338 4.04 -1.91 21.24
C TRP A 338 4.46 -3.29 20.76
N HIS A 339 5.70 -3.66 21.02
CA HIS A 339 6.22 -4.97 20.71
C HIS A 339 7.18 -5.48 21.77
N ARG A 340 7.28 -6.81 21.82
CA ARG A 340 8.18 -7.56 22.68
C ARG A 340 8.56 -8.87 22.00
N ALA A 341 9.83 -9.14 21.83
CA ALA A 341 10.37 -10.40 21.35
C ALA A 341 11.34 -10.95 22.39
N ASP A 342 11.10 -12.16 22.85
CA ASP A 342 11.98 -12.92 23.73
C ASP A 342 12.33 -14.26 23.06
N ALA A 343 13.20 -15.06 23.69
CA ALA A 343 13.65 -16.35 23.16
C ALA A 343 12.52 -17.32 22.76
N ASP A 344 11.41 -17.31 23.50
CA ASP A 344 10.32 -18.28 23.30
C ASP A 344 9.09 -17.67 22.60
N SER A 345 9.03 -16.34 22.45
CA SER A 345 7.81 -15.70 21.93
C SER A 345 8.01 -14.28 21.42
N SER A 346 7.15 -13.84 20.50
CA SER A 346 7.07 -12.45 20.04
C SER A 346 5.63 -11.94 20.05
N THR A 347 5.41 -10.74 20.55
CA THR A 347 4.12 -10.05 20.60
C THR A 347 4.23 -8.71 19.90
N LYS A 348 3.23 -8.36 19.10
CA LYS A 348 3.10 -7.02 18.52
C LYS A 348 1.66 -6.55 18.57
N VAL A 349 1.43 -5.31 18.99
CA VAL A 349 0.12 -4.68 19.07
C VAL A 349 0.20 -3.28 18.47
N LEU A 350 -0.68 -2.99 17.52
CA LEU A 350 -0.85 -1.68 16.90
C LEU A 350 -2.31 -1.24 17.05
N ALA A 351 -2.55 -0.16 17.77
CA ALA A 351 -3.83 0.54 17.80
C ALA A 351 -3.72 1.83 16.97
N TYR A 352 -4.75 2.15 16.19
CA TYR A 352 -4.74 3.35 15.36
C TYR A 352 -6.13 3.95 15.21
N GLY A 353 -6.18 5.24 14.89
CA GLY A 353 -7.38 5.93 14.44
C GLY A 353 -7.04 7.14 13.60
N PHE A 354 -7.94 7.53 12.71
CA PHE A 354 -7.76 8.69 11.86
C PHE A 354 -9.07 9.35 11.44
N TYR A 355 -8.98 10.65 11.15
CA TYR A 355 -10.01 11.41 10.46
C TYR A 355 -9.55 11.69 9.02
N TYR A 356 -10.47 11.60 8.07
CA TYR A 356 -10.25 11.89 6.66
C TYR A 356 -11.43 12.68 6.08
N ASP A 357 -11.13 13.63 5.20
CA ASP A 357 -12.11 14.47 4.53
C ASP A 357 -11.61 14.86 3.13
N LEU A 358 -12.48 14.72 2.14
CA LEU A 358 -12.24 15.01 0.74
C LEU A 358 -13.47 15.70 0.14
N ASP A 359 -13.22 16.81 -0.56
CA ASP A 359 -14.12 17.33 -1.59
C ASP A 359 -13.36 17.31 -2.93
N LEU A 360 -13.88 16.58 -3.91
CA LEU A 360 -13.26 16.39 -5.22
C LEU A 360 -14.25 16.78 -6.32
N PHE A 361 -13.85 17.67 -7.22
CA PHE A 361 -14.63 18.16 -8.34
C PHE A 361 -13.99 17.72 -9.66
N SER A 362 -14.76 17.06 -10.51
CA SER A 362 -14.31 16.53 -11.81
C SER A 362 -15.40 16.70 -12.87
N ASP A 363 -14.97 16.75 -14.13
CA ASP A 363 -15.85 16.87 -15.29
C ASP A 363 -15.33 16.02 -16.48
N PHE A 364 -15.57 14.70 -16.43
CA PHE A 364 -14.99 13.75 -17.39
C PHE A 364 -15.68 13.73 -18.75
N THR A 365 -16.99 14.00 -18.78
CA THR A 365 -17.83 13.92 -19.99
C THR A 365 -18.16 15.30 -20.58
N TYR A 366 -17.84 16.37 -19.84
CA TYR A 366 -17.95 17.79 -20.20
C TYR A 366 -19.38 18.28 -20.41
N PHE A 367 -20.01 17.97 -21.54
CA PHE A 367 -21.36 18.44 -21.90
C PHE A 367 -22.21 17.29 -22.45
N LEU A 368 -21.92 16.04 -22.09
CA LEU A 368 -22.64 14.87 -22.56
C LEU A 368 -24.08 14.86 -22.02
N ASN A 369 -24.22 15.04 -20.71
CA ASN A 369 -25.50 14.88 -20.02
C ASN A 369 -26.28 16.20 -19.95
N SER A 370 -25.59 17.33 -19.74
CA SER A 370 -26.22 18.63 -19.57
C SER A 370 -25.60 19.73 -20.45
N PRO A 371 -26.41 20.62 -21.07
CA PRO A 371 -25.90 21.84 -21.70
C PRO A 371 -25.25 22.82 -20.70
N GLN A 372 -25.45 22.62 -19.40
CA GLN A 372 -24.83 23.43 -18.33
C GLN A 372 -23.44 22.91 -17.92
N GLY A 373 -23.05 21.71 -18.38
CA GLY A 373 -21.82 21.03 -18.02
C GLY A 373 -22.05 19.86 -17.05
N ASP A 374 -21.17 18.86 -17.10
CA ASP A 374 -21.34 17.59 -16.39
C ASP A 374 -20.56 17.53 -15.08
N GLN A 375 -19.88 18.61 -14.69
CA GLN A 375 -19.08 18.68 -13.46
C GLN A 375 -19.86 18.19 -12.22
N PHE A 376 -19.23 17.35 -11.42
CA PHE A 376 -19.81 16.83 -10.18
C PHE A 376 -18.81 16.90 -9.03
N GLU A 377 -19.31 16.73 -7.81
CA GLU A 377 -18.55 16.70 -6.57
C GLU A 377 -18.68 15.33 -5.91
N GLN A 378 -17.54 14.72 -5.58
CA GLN A 378 -17.44 13.56 -4.71
C GLN A 378 -16.97 14.01 -3.33
N LEU A 379 -17.82 13.76 -2.33
CA LEU A 379 -17.55 14.07 -0.93
C LEU A 379 -17.30 12.80 -0.13
N ASP A 380 -16.24 12.77 0.67
CA ASP A 380 -15.94 11.69 1.60
C ASP A 380 -15.51 12.25 2.95
N ARG A 381 -16.21 11.90 4.03
CA ARG A 381 -15.82 12.24 5.40
C ARG A 381 -15.88 11.03 6.28
N ARG A 382 -14.83 10.74 7.03
CA ARG A 382 -14.82 9.56 7.88
C ARG A 382 -13.98 9.68 9.14
N ALA A 383 -14.40 8.94 10.15
CA ALA A 383 -13.60 8.61 11.31
C ALA A 383 -13.38 7.09 11.34
N VAL A 384 -12.13 6.68 11.48
CA VAL A 384 -11.72 5.27 11.43
C VAL A 384 -10.97 4.91 12.70
N GLY A 385 -11.21 3.71 13.21
CA GLY A 385 -10.45 3.12 14.30
C GLY A 385 -10.13 1.66 14.03
N GLY A 386 -8.98 1.18 14.50
CA GLY A 386 -8.62 -0.22 14.34
C GLY A 386 -7.51 -0.70 15.27
N LEU A 387 -7.36 -2.02 15.29
CA LEU A 387 -6.41 -2.76 16.10
C LEU A 387 -5.81 -3.89 15.26
N LYS A 388 -4.49 -4.08 15.32
CA LYS A 388 -3.80 -5.27 14.85
C LYS A 388 -2.99 -5.84 16.01
N ALA A 389 -3.15 -7.13 16.29
CA ALA A 389 -2.39 -7.81 17.33
C ALA A 389 -1.91 -9.17 16.83
N SER A 390 -0.69 -9.56 17.18
CA SER A 390 -0.14 -10.88 16.87
C SER A 390 0.70 -11.40 18.03
N GLN A 391 0.62 -12.70 18.26
CA GLN A 391 1.43 -13.45 19.19
C GLN A 391 2.04 -14.64 18.47
N THR A 392 3.36 -14.76 18.51
CA THR A 392 4.14 -15.86 17.97
C THR A 392 4.78 -16.63 19.12
N TRP A 393 4.80 -17.96 19.03
CA TRP A 393 5.52 -18.85 19.93
C TRP A 393 6.57 -19.64 19.14
N TYR A 394 7.80 -19.62 19.64
CA TYR A 394 8.91 -20.41 19.13
C TYR A 394 8.97 -21.72 19.91
N SER A 395 8.95 -22.83 19.19
CA SER A 395 8.81 -24.16 19.78
C SER A 395 9.39 -25.23 18.86
N GLN A 396 9.27 -26.51 19.24
CA GLN A 396 9.69 -27.62 18.41
C GLN A 396 8.55 -28.61 18.19
N LEU A 397 8.47 -29.15 16.97
CA LEU A 397 7.61 -30.27 16.58
C LEU A 397 8.47 -31.40 16.04
N PHE A 398 8.49 -32.56 16.70
CA PHE A 398 9.38 -33.68 16.34
C PHE A 398 10.88 -33.27 16.26
N SER A 399 11.33 -32.45 17.21
CA SER A 399 12.69 -31.87 17.24
C SER A 399 13.02 -31.00 16.02
N ARG A 400 12.00 -30.42 15.38
CA ARG A 400 12.13 -29.45 14.29
C ARG A 400 11.63 -28.10 14.75
N ASP A 401 12.37 -27.04 14.42
CA ASP A 401 11.99 -25.68 14.80
C ASP A 401 10.66 -25.30 14.15
N MET A 402 9.80 -24.72 14.98
CA MET A 402 8.42 -24.39 14.64
C MET A 402 8.03 -23.05 15.24
N GLU A 403 7.40 -22.22 14.42
CA GLU A 403 6.76 -20.98 14.82
C GLU A 403 5.25 -21.13 14.71
N ASN A 404 4.51 -20.73 15.75
CA ASN A 404 3.05 -20.65 15.70
C ASN A 404 2.62 -19.23 15.97
N THR A 405 1.92 -18.62 15.04
CA THR A 405 1.39 -17.26 15.17
C THR A 405 -0.13 -17.31 15.24
N VAL A 406 -0.70 -16.59 16.20
CA VAL A 406 -2.11 -16.22 16.24
C VAL A 406 -2.19 -14.71 16.12
N GLY A 407 -3.06 -14.21 15.26
CA GLY A 407 -3.28 -12.77 15.13
C GLY A 407 -4.73 -12.40 14.92
N LEU A 408 -4.98 -11.11 15.11
CA LEU A 408 -6.30 -10.50 15.06
C LEU A 408 -6.20 -9.11 14.44
N GLN A 409 -7.11 -8.80 13.53
CA GLN A 409 -7.30 -7.47 12.98
C GLN A 409 -8.76 -7.04 13.15
N ILE A 410 -8.96 -5.81 13.60
CA ILE A 410 -10.27 -5.17 13.75
C ILE A 410 -10.19 -3.79 13.11
N ARG A 411 -11.23 -3.41 12.37
CA ARG A 411 -11.37 -2.07 11.80
C ARG A 411 -12.84 -1.64 11.85
N SER A 412 -13.07 -0.36 12.07
CA SER A 412 -14.40 0.25 11.94
C SER A 412 -14.29 1.64 11.33
N ASP A 413 -15.10 1.88 10.31
CA ASP A 413 -15.19 3.12 9.55
C ASP A 413 -16.60 3.69 9.71
N SER A 414 -16.70 4.93 10.17
CA SER A 414 -17.92 5.72 10.17
C SER A 414 -17.77 6.76 9.07
N ILE A 415 -18.52 6.60 7.98
CA ILE A 415 -18.31 7.31 6.71
C ILE A 415 -19.58 8.11 6.38
N THR A 416 -19.40 9.31 5.85
CA THR A 416 -20.43 10.09 5.16
C THR A 416 -19.92 10.32 3.74
N ASN A 417 -20.66 9.84 2.75
CA ASN A 417 -20.36 9.99 1.34
C ASN A 417 -21.40 10.85 0.63
N GLY A 418 -21.00 11.48 -0.47
CA GLY A 418 -21.93 12.15 -1.36
C GLY A 418 -21.42 12.24 -2.80
N LEU A 419 -22.37 12.33 -3.72
CA LEU A 419 -22.15 12.68 -5.12
C LEU A 419 -23.17 13.77 -5.48
N PHE A 420 -22.68 14.94 -5.84
CA PHE A 420 -23.49 16.13 -6.09
C PHE A 420 -23.22 16.71 -7.48
N GLN A 421 -24.27 17.18 -8.16
CA GLN A 421 -24.15 17.93 -9.39
C GLN A 421 -23.64 19.33 -9.09
N THR A 422 -22.65 19.80 -9.84
CA THR A 422 -22.09 21.14 -9.63
C THR A 422 -21.87 21.91 -10.92
N ILE A 423 -21.85 23.23 -10.81
CA ILE A 423 -21.36 24.13 -11.85
C ILE A 423 -20.35 25.06 -11.19
N ARG A 424 -19.09 24.98 -11.65
CA ARG A 424 -17.98 25.74 -11.07
C ARG A 424 -17.88 25.54 -9.55
N ARG A 425 -17.95 24.28 -9.10
CA ARG A 425 -17.91 23.85 -7.70
C ARG A 425 -19.08 24.31 -6.82
N HIS A 426 -20.16 24.82 -7.42
CA HIS A 426 -21.39 25.13 -6.71
C HIS A 426 -22.43 24.04 -6.97
N ARG A 427 -22.86 23.36 -5.90
CA ARG A 427 -23.94 22.39 -5.97
C ARG A 427 -25.23 23.05 -6.48
N THR A 428 -25.86 22.43 -7.47
CA THR A 428 -27.08 22.94 -8.09
C THR A 428 -27.78 21.85 -8.88
N ASP A 429 -29.11 21.94 -8.97
CA ASP A 429 -29.86 21.22 -9.99
C ASP A 429 -29.37 21.65 -11.38
N LYS A 430 -29.39 20.70 -12.32
CA LYS A 430 -29.13 20.90 -13.75
C LYS A 430 -30.33 20.44 -14.56
N VAL A 431 -30.29 20.68 -15.87
CA VAL A 431 -31.23 20.08 -16.82
C VAL A 431 -30.48 19.25 -17.86
N ASP A 432 -31.09 18.17 -18.32
CA ASP A 432 -30.60 17.39 -19.45
C ASP A 432 -30.96 18.08 -20.80
N TYR A 433 -30.63 17.43 -21.92
CA TYR A 433 -30.98 17.93 -23.26
C TYR A 433 -32.48 17.83 -23.62
N ASN A 434 -33.28 17.09 -22.85
CA ASN A 434 -34.73 16.98 -23.01
C ASN A 434 -35.51 17.99 -22.13
N GLY A 435 -34.81 18.69 -21.24
CA GLY A 435 -35.39 19.64 -20.28
C GLY A 435 -35.84 18.99 -18.95
N GLU A 436 -35.45 17.75 -18.70
CA GLU A 436 -35.67 17.06 -17.43
C GLU A 436 -34.64 17.50 -16.38
N THR A 437 -35.06 17.59 -15.13
CA THR A 437 -34.19 18.03 -14.03
C THR A 437 -33.27 16.89 -13.60
N ILE A 438 -31.96 17.15 -13.63
CA ILE A 438 -30.95 16.34 -12.95
C ILE A 438 -30.76 16.95 -11.56
N SER A 439 -31.16 16.20 -10.53
CA SER A 439 -31.14 16.72 -9.15
C SER A 439 -29.72 17.03 -8.68
N GLU A 440 -29.58 18.08 -7.85
CA GLU A 440 -28.34 18.46 -7.16
C GLU A 440 -27.70 17.26 -6.45
N THR A 441 -28.49 16.44 -5.76
CA THR A 441 -27.99 15.30 -4.99
C THR A 441 -28.29 14.01 -5.74
N THR A 442 -27.27 13.45 -6.39
CA THR A 442 -27.33 12.09 -6.91
C THR A 442 -27.44 11.10 -5.75
N ARG A 443 -26.53 11.19 -4.79
CA ARG A 443 -26.53 10.33 -3.60
C ARG A 443 -25.91 11.02 -2.40
N SER A 444 -26.39 10.67 -1.22
CA SER A 444 -25.78 11.04 0.06
C SER A 444 -26.02 9.90 1.03
N ASP A 445 -24.95 9.32 1.54
CA ASP A 445 -25.00 8.07 2.30
C ASP A 445 -24.19 8.20 3.60
N ASP A 446 -24.78 7.80 4.72
CA ASP A 446 -24.08 7.55 5.97
C ASP A 446 -23.84 6.04 6.10
N VAL A 447 -22.57 5.64 6.12
CA VAL A 447 -22.15 4.24 6.18
C VAL A 447 -21.47 3.96 7.52
N TRP A 448 -21.76 2.81 8.10
CA TRP A 448 -20.93 2.19 9.11
C TRP A 448 -20.46 0.83 8.62
N GLU A 449 -19.15 0.71 8.46
CA GLU A 449 -18.49 -0.52 8.01
C GLU A 449 -17.56 -1.00 9.13
N ALA A 450 -17.57 -2.31 9.41
CA ALA A 450 -16.71 -2.90 10.43
C ALA A 450 -16.23 -4.28 10.01
N SER A 451 -15.00 -4.62 10.38
CA SER A 451 -14.41 -5.94 10.13
C SER A 451 -13.75 -6.56 11.36
N PHE A 452 -13.81 -7.89 11.42
CA PHE A 452 -13.18 -8.73 12.43
C PHE A 452 -12.49 -9.90 11.74
N SER A 453 -11.16 -9.96 11.86
CA SER A 453 -10.35 -10.87 11.06
C SER A 453 -9.26 -11.58 11.86
N PRO A 454 -9.58 -12.73 12.49
CA PRO A 454 -8.59 -13.57 13.13
C PRO A 454 -7.82 -14.42 12.10
N TYR A 455 -6.57 -14.73 12.41
CA TYR A 455 -5.76 -15.64 11.62
C TYR A 455 -4.80 -16.46 12.47
N VAL A 456 -4.39 -17.59 11.92
CA VAL A 456 -3.33 -18.44 12.46
C VAL A 456 -2.31 -18.76 11.37
N GLU A 457 -1.04 -18.88 11.74
CA GLU A 457 0.04 -19.28 10.85
C GLU A 457 0.99 -20.23 11.57
N ASN A 458 1.47 -21.23 10.86
CA ASN A 458 2.43 -22.21 11.33
C ASN A 458 3.60 -22.27 10.36
N LYS A 459 4.82 -22.06 10.85
CA LYS A 459 6.07 -22.25 10.10
C LYS A 459 6.82 -23.43 10.69
N VAL A 460 7.32 -24.34 9.86
CA VAL A 460 8.07 -25.51 10.33
C VAL A 460 9.29 -25.74 9.44
N GLN A 461 10.46 -25.83 10.06
CA GLN A 461 11.71 -26.20 9.41
C GLN A 461 11.90 -27.73 9.46
N TRP A 462 11.27 -28.45 8.54
CA TRP A 462 11.27 -29.92 8.51
C TRP A 462 12.65 -30.55 8.33
N ALA A 463 13.52 -29.88 7.57
CA ALA A 463 14.91 -30.26 7.33
C ALA A 463 15.71 -29.01 6.92
N ASP A 464 17.04 -29.06 6.93
CA ASP A 464 17.91 -27.93 6.55
C ASP A 464 17.59 -27.29 5.18
N LYS A 465 16.93 -28.06 4.30
CA LYS A 465 16.58 -27.65 2.93
C LYS A 465 15.09 -27.69 2.60
N PHE A 466 14.24 -27.77 3.62
CA PHE A 466 12.80 -27.81 3.41
C PHE A 466 12.05 -27.20 4.59
N ARG A 467 11.25 -26.18 4.30
CA ARG A 467 10.32 -25.58 5.27
C ARG A 467 8.96 -25.31 4.66
N THR A 468 7.96 -25.24 5.53
CA THR A 468 6.59 -24.92 5.15
C THR A 468 6.09 -23.74 5.94
N VAL A 469 5.22 -22.94 5.32
CA VAL A 469 4.41 -21.90 5.96
C VAL A 469 2.97 -22.20 5.63
N LEU A 470 2.12 -22.42 6.62
CA LEU A 470 0.70 -22.73 6.45
C LEU A 470 -0.12 -21.74 7.26
N GLY A 471 -1.08 -21.09 6.62
CA GLY A 471 -1.91 -20.06 7.22
C GLY A 471 -3.39 -20.30 6.99
N LEU A 472 -4.21 -19.87 7.95
CA LEU A 472 -5.65 -19.82 7.82
C LEU A 472 -6.15 -18.48 8.36
N ARG A 473 -6.88 -17.74 7.54
CA ARG A 473 -7.49 -16.47 7.88
C ARG A 473 -9.01 -16.53 7.72
N MET A 474 -9.73 -15.86 8.61
CA MET A 474 -11.14 -15.54 8.44
C MET A 474 -11.29 -14.02 8.42
N ASP A 475 -12.18 -13.49 7.59
CA ASP A 475 -12.61 -12.09 7.61
C ASP A 475 -14.13 -12.07 7.68
N TYR A 476 -14.69 -11.35 8.67
CA TYR A 476 -16.11 -11.06 8.79
C TYR A 476 -16.32 -9.56 8.63
N TYR A 477 -17.25 -9.16 7.76
CA TYR A 477 -17.59 -7.77 7.48
C TYR A 477 -19.06 -7.51 7.80
N TYR A 478 -19.33 -6.34 8.36
CA TYR A 478 -20.67 -5.82 8.62
C TYR A 478 -20.80 -4.42 8.01
N PHE A 479 -21.87 -4.21 7.27
CA PHE A 479 -22.20 -3.00 6.56
C PHE A 479 -23.59 -2.50 7.01
N ASP A 480 -23.69 -1.23 7.38
CA ASP A 480 -24.94 -0.52 7.71
C ASP A 480 -24.95 0.79 6.92
N VAL A 481 -25.82 0.86 5.91
CA VAL A 481 -25.91 1.98 4.97
C VAL A 481 -27.24 2.70 5.18
N ASP A 482 -27.18 4.00 5.45
CA ASP A 482 -28.32 4.90 5.42
C ASP A 482 -28.18 5.87 4.25
N SER A 483 -28.93 5.60 3.18
CA SER A 483 -28.90 6.35 1.93
C SER A 483 -30.04 7.38 1.88
N ASN A 484 -29.84 8.48 1.15
CA ASN A 484 -30.91 9.42 0.77
C ASN A 484 -32.07 8.70 0.04
N LEU A 485 -31.76 7.60 -0.66
CA LEU A 485 -32.76 6.70 -1.24
C LEU A 485 -33.04 5.53 -0.29
N SER A 486 -34.18 5.58 0.39
CA SER A 486 -34.59 4.54 1.37
C SER A 486 -34.59 3.10 0.83
N SER A 487 -34.71 2.90 -0.49
CA SER A 487 -34.61 1.59 -1.14
C SER A 487 -33.19 0.99 -1.08
N ASN A 488 -32.17 1.84 -1.05
CA ASN A 488 -30.75 1.52 -1.00
C ASN A 488 -30.19 1.47 0.43
N SER A 489 -30.96 1.92 1.44
CA SER A 489 -30.60 1.75 2.85
C SER A 489 -30.76 0.31 3.32
N GLY A 490 -29.94 -0.10 4.30
CA GLY A 490 -30.07 -1.38 4.98
C GLY A 490 -28.76 -1.92 5.52
N THR A 491 -28.83 -3.13 6.09
CA THR A 491 -27.67 -3.83 6.65
C THR A 491 -27.35 -5.09 5.87
N ARG A 492 -26.05 -5.39 5.74
CA ARG A 492 -25.51 -6.62 5.14
C ARG A 492 -24.29 -7.07 5.92
N ASP A 493 -24.04 -8.37 5.92
CA ASP A 493 -22.84 -8.96 6.49
C ASP A 493 -22.40 -10.16 5.66
N ASP A 494 -21.10 -10.45 5.70
CA ASP A 494 -20.51 -11.58 4.99
C ASP A 494 -19.25 -12.07 5.70
N ALA A 495 -18.87 -13.32 5.45
CA ALA A 495 -17.65 -13.91 5.98
C ALA A 495 -16.94 -14.77 4.93
N ILE A 496 -15.62 -14.65 4.90
CA ILE A 496 -14.78 -15.42 4.02
C ILE A 496 -13.62 -16.08 4.78
N VAL A 497 -13.37 -17.35 4.47
CA VAL A 497 -12.21 -18.11 4.95
C VAL A 497 -11.19 -18.27 3.84
N SER A 498 -9.92 -18.07 4.19
CA SER A 498 -8.79 -17.98 3.27
C SER A 498 -7.61 -18.82 3.77
N PRO A 499 -7.51 -20.10 3.37
CA PRO A 499 -6.29 -20.89 3.55
C PRO A 499 -5.19 -20.40 2.62
N LYS A 500 -3.96 -20.44 3.12
CA LYS A 500 -2.77 -19.92 2.44
C LYS A 500 -1.56 -20.78 2.80
N GLY A 501 -0.56 -20.85 1.94
CA GLY A 501 0.69 -21.48 2.32
C GLY A 501 1.77 -21.50 1.25
N SER A 502 2.97 -21.84 1.71
CA SER A 502 4.17 -21.92 0.90
C SER A 502 5.01 -23.14 1.27
N LEU A 503 5.59 -23.77 0.26
CA LEU A 503 6.63 -24.79 0.37
C LEU A 503 7.93 -24.17 -0.15
N ILE A 504 8.98 -24.22 0.68
CA ILE A 504 10.26 -23.61 0.37
C ILE A 504 11.34 -24.68 0.42
N PHE A 505 12.11 -24.75 -0.66
CA PHE A 505 13.14 -25.74 -0.88
C PHE A 505 14.51 -25.09 -1.03
N GLY A 506 15.51 -25.62 -0.35
CA GLY A 506 16.87 -25.11 -0.34
C GLY A 506 17.24 -24.43 0.99
N PRO A 507 18.40 -23.76 1.05
CA PRO A 507 19.21 -23.36 -0.10
C PRO A 507 20.11 -24.46 -0.69
N TRP A 508 20.27 -24.47 -2.02
CA TRP A 508 21.37 -25.14 -2.74
C TRP A 508 22.21 -24.10 -3.47
N ALA A 509 23.52 -24.07 -3.22
CA ALA A 509 24.40 -23.06 -3.83
C ALA A 509 23.82 -21.63 -3.75
N LYS A 510 23.34 -21.25 -2.54
CA LYS A 510 22.70 -19.95 -2.26
C LYS A 510 21.44 -19.67 -3.10
N THR A 511 20.67 -20.72 -3.42
CA THR A 511 19.45 -20.63 -4.23
C THR A 511 18.29 -21.36 -3.54
N GLU A 512 17.14 -20.70 -3.44
CA GLU A 512 15.88 -21.25 -2.92
C GLU A 512 14.81 -21.30 -4.00
N TYR A 513 13.94 -22.31 -3.89
CA TYR A 513 12.78 -22.50 -4.76
C TYR A 513 11.51 -22.45 -3.92
N TYR A 514 10.46 -21.84 -4.47
CA TYR A 514 9.22 -21.56 -3.76
C TYR A 514 8.04 -22.10 -4.56
N LEU A 515 7.10 -22.73 -3.86
CA LEU A 515 5.76 -23.02 -4.35
C LEU A 515 4.78 -22.38 -3.36
N SER A 516 4.08 -21.33 -3.76
CA SER A 516 3.15 -20.58 -2.89
C SER A 516 1.75 -20.62 -3.48
N GLY A 517 0.73 -20.70 -2.63
CA GLY A 517 -0.66 -20.73 -3.06
C GLY A 517 -1.61 -20.35 -1.95
N GLY A 518 -2.73 -19.74 -2.29
CA GLY A 518 -3.66 -19.28 -1.26
C GLY A 518 -4.88 -18.55 -1.82
N LEU A 519 -5.82 -18.32 -0.91
CA LEU A 519 -7.01 -17.51 -1.18
C LEU A 519 -6.82 -16.11 -0.58
N GLY A 520 -7.31 -15.10 -1.30
CA GLY A 520 -7.43 -13.72 -0.87
C GLY A 520 -8.82 -13.20 -1.21
N PHE A 521 -9.04 -11.90 -1.01
CA PHE A 521 -10.27 -11.23 -1.39
C PHE A 521 -10.07 -9.72 -1.45
N HIS A 522 -11.02 -9.02 -2.07
CA HIS A 522 -11.31 -7.62 -1.77
C HIS A 522 -12.76 -7.48 -1.32
N SER A 523 -13.03 -6.49 -0.48
CA SER A 523 -14.38 -6.03 -0.18
C SER A 523 -14.88 -5.10 -1.30
N ASN A 524 -16.19 -5.12 -1.57
CA ASN A 524 -16.84 -4.12 -2.42
C ASN A 524 -17.37 -2.95 -1.60
N ASP A 525 -17.65 -1.84 -2.29
CA ASP A 525 -18.26 -0.65 -1.71
C ASP A 525 -19.58 -1.00 -1.00
N ALA A 526 -19.70 -0.67 0.29
CA ALA A 526 -20.85 -1.00 1.10
C ALA A 526 -22.16 -0.49 0.49
N ARG A 527 -22.11 0.66 -0.18
CA ARG A 527 -23.28 1.27 -0.80
C ARG A 527 -23.75 0.44 -2.00
N GLY A 528 -22.83 -0.10 -2.79
CA GLY A 528 -23.14 -1.02 -3.90
C GLY A 528 -23.67 -2.38 -3.41
N VAL A 529 -23.27 -2.81 -2.22
CA VAL A 529 -23.74 -4.06 -1.58
C VAL A 529 -25.20 -3.96 -1.08
N THR A 530 -25.68 -2.77 -0.72
CA THR A 530 -27.08 -2.54 -0.32
C THR A 530 -27.95 -1.98 -1.43
N GLN A 531 -27.34 -1.51 -2.54
CA GLN A 531 -28.02 -0.86 -3.66
C GLN A 531 -29.02 -1.80 -4.34
N LYS A 532 -30.23 -1.29 -4.58
CA LYS A 532 -31.29 -1.98 -5.34
C LYS A 532 -31.77 -1.18 -6.54
N VAL A 533 -31.57 0.13 -6.52
CA VAL A 533 -31.87 1.03 -7.63
C VAL A 533 -30.70 1.96 -7.90
N ASP A 534 -30.50 2.28 -9.17
CA ASP A 534 -29.55 3.31 -9.59
C ASP A 534 -29.99 4.69 -9.04
N PRO A 535 -29.09 5.46 -8.40
CA PRO A 535 -29.44 6.74 -7.82
C PRO A 535 -29.70 7.86 -8.84
N MET A 536 -29.20 7.72 -10.08
CA MET A 536 -29.43 8.66 -11.18
C MET A 536 -30.68 8.31 -11.98
N THR A 537 -30.80 7.06 -12.44
CA THR A 537 -31.88 6.66 -13.36
C THR A 537 -33.11 6.09 -12.63
N GLY A 538 -32.92 5.57 -11.42
CA GLY A 538 -33.96 4.86 -10.67
C GLY A 538 -34.18 3.41 -11.13
N ASP A 539 -33.40 2.94 -12.11
CA ASP A 539 -33.54 1.59 -12.64
C ASP A 539 -33.12 0.53 -11.62
N PRO A 540 -33.73 -0.67 -11.64
CA PRO A 540 -33.32 -1.76 -10.77
C PRO A 540 -31.87 -2.20 -11.05
N VAL A 541 -31.06 -2.29 -10.00
CA VAL A 541 -29.69 -2.83 -10.08
C VAL A 541 -29.54 -4.05 -9.19
N LYS A 542 -28.64 -4.96 -9.59
CA LYS A 542 -28.28 -6.11 -8.76
C LYS A 542 -27.25 -5.65 -7.72
N PRO A 543 -27.46 -5.93 -6.42
CA PRO A 543 -26.45 -5.65 -5.41
C PRO A 543 -25.13 -6.38 -5.71
N ALA A 544 -24.01 -5.73 -5.39
CA ALA A 544 -22.69 -6.34 -5.46
C ALA A 544 -22.50 -7.42 -4.38
N ASP A 545 -21.65 -8.42 -4.64
CA ASP A 545 -21.23 -9.37 -3.60
C ASP A 545 -20.33 -8.63 -2.59
N PRO A 546 -20.52 -8.79 -1.26
CA PRO A 546 -19.75 -8.02 -0.29
C PRO A 546 -18.26 -8.35 -0.28
N LEU A 547 -17.91 -9.64 -0.35
CA LEU A 547 -16.53 -10.12 -0.31
C LEU A 547 -16.24 -10.97 -1.55
N VAL A 548 -15.35 -10.49 -2.41
CA VAL A 548 -15.01 -11.13 -3.69
C VAL A 548 -13.72 -11.92 -3.54
N ARG A 549 -13.76 -13.21 -3.87
CA ARG A 549 -12.60 -14.09 -3.70
C ARG A 549 -11.57 -13.93 -4.82
N THR A 550 -10.31 -13.99 -4.41
CA THR A 550 -9.14 -14.17 -5.27
C THR A 550 -8.45 -15.50 -4.96
N LYS A 551 -7.99 -16.22 -5.96
CA LYS A 551 -7.17 -17.44 -5.83
C LYS A 551 -5.83 -17.17 -6.49
N GLY A 552 -4.73 -17.46 -5.79
CA GLY A 552 -3.39 -17.28 -6.33
C GLY A 552 -2.54 -18.53 -6.24
N ALA A 553 -1.60 -18.65 -7.18
CA ALA A 553 -0.46 -19.56 -7.08
C ALA A 553 0.80 -18.92 -7.68
N GLU A 554 1.97 -19.26 -7.13
CA GLU A 554 3.27 -18.80 -7.60
C GLU A 554 4.31 -19.91 -7.50
N ILE A 555 5.14 -20.02 -8.53
CA ILE A 555 6.39 -20.79 -8.52
C ILE A 555 7.52 -19.80 -8.72
N GLY A 556 8.55 -19.84 -7.90
CA GLY A 556 9.67 -18.93 -8.06
C GLY A 556 11.00 -19.46 -7.56
N VAL A 557 12.05 -18.73 -7.92
CA VAL A 557 13.43 -18.99 -7.52
C VAL A 557 14.06 -17.68 -7.05
N ARG A 558 14.80 -17.73 -5.95
CA ARG A 558 15.64 -16.64 -5.43
C ARG A 558 17.07 -17.14 -5.37
N THR A 559 18.02 -16.35 -5.86
CA THR A 559 19.44 -16.72 -5.82
C THR A 559 20.35 -15.55 -5.45
N THR A 560 21.36 -15.86 -4.65
CA THR A 560 22.51 -15.02 -4.34
C THR A 560 23.83 -15.71 -4.70
N ALA A 561 23.78 -16.61 -5.71
CA ALA A 561 24.92 -17.39 -6.15
C ALA A 561 26.07 -16.52 -6.72
N ILE A 562 25.72 -15.37 -7.32
CA ILE A 562 26.68 -14.35 -7.77
C ILE A 562 26.84 -13.33 -6.63
N GLU A 563 28.08 -13.08 -6.22
CA GLU A 563 28.38 -12.11 -5.15
C GLU A 563 27.84 -10.72 -5.50
N GLY A 564 27.13 -10.11 -4.56
CA GLY A 564 26.49 -8.80 -4.74
C GLY A 564 25.22 -8.80 -5.59
N LEU A 565 24.81 -9.92 -6.20
CA LEU A 565 23.58 -10.03 -6.98
C LEU A 565 22.47 -10.72 -6.18
N GLN A 566 21.33 -10.06 -6.12
CA GLN A 566 20.06 -10.58 -5.64
C GLN A 566 19.14 -10.72 -6.86
N SER A 567 18.83 -11.95 -7.26
CA SER A 567 17.95 -12.21 -8.40
C SER A 567 16.78 -13.09 -8.00
N THR A 568 15.58 -12.70 -8.42
CA THR A 568 14.36 -13.47 -8.20
C THR A 568 13.59 -13.58 -9.52
N LEU A 569 13.15 -14.78 -9.86
CA LEU A 569 12.26 -15.05 -10.98
C LEU A 569 11.01 -15.75 -10.46
N ALA A 570 9.83 -15.21 -10.78
CA ALA A 570 8.54 -15.75 -10.36
C ALA A 570 7.59 -15.92 -11.55
N LEU A 571 6.89 -17.05 -11.59
CA LEU A 571 5.75 -17.35 -12.46
C LEU A 571 4.50 -17.38 -11.58
N TRP A 572 3.50 -16.57 -11.90
CA TRP A 572 2.32 -16.41 -11.05
C TRP A 572 1.02 -16.52 -11.85
N LEU A 573 -0.06 -16.89 -11.15
CA LEU A 573 -1.43 -16.99 -11.65
C LEU A 573 -2.37 -16.44 -10.57
N LEU A 574 -3.38 -15.68 -11.01
CA LEU A 574 -4.47 -15.14 -10.18
C LEU A 574 -5.81 -15.39 -10.89
N ASP A 575 -6.79 -15.93 -10.17
CA ASP A 575 -8.20 -16.00 -10.57
C ASP A 575 -9.02 -15.12 -9.62
N VAL A 576 -9.81 -14.19 -10.16
CA VAL A 576 -10.65 -13.27 -9.37
C VAL A 576 -12.11 -13.54 -9.72
N ASP A 577 -12.96 -13.73 -8.71
CA ASP A 577 -14.37 -14.08 -8.92
C ASP A 577 -15.22 -12.88 -9.43
N SER A 578 -14.78 -11.64 -9.21
CA SER A 578 -15.36 -10.40 -9.76
C SER A 578 -14.27 -9.34 -9.92
N GLU A 579 -14.21 -8.69 -11.08
CA GLU A 579 -13.31 -7.56 -11.29
C GLU A 579 -13.87 -6.26 -10.75
N LEU A 580 -12.98 -5.31 -10.44
CA LEU A 580 -13.33 -3.90 -10.29
C LEU A 580 -12.71 -3.15 -11.47
N VAL A 581 -13.56 -2.76 -12.43
CA VAL A 581 -13.15 -2.09 -13.67
C VAL A 581 -13.39 -0.60 -13.50
N PHE A 582 -12.43 0.23 -13.93
CA PHE A 582 -12.58 1.67 -13.90
C PHE A 582 -13.57 2.14 -14.98
N ALA A 583 -14.63 2.82 -14.57
CA ALA A 583 -15.60 3.51 -15.41
C ALA A 583 -15.14 4.97 -15.60
N GLY A 584 -14.69 5.32 -16.82
CA GLY A 584 -14.02 6.59 -17.08
C GLY A 584 -14.93 7.82 -17.14
N ASP A 585 -16.20 7.61 -17.48
CA ASP A 585 -17.27 8.61 -17.49
C ASP A 585 -17.72 8.99 -16.06
N ALA A 586 -17.83 8.00 -15.18
CA ALA A 586 -18.10 8.19 -13.75
C ALA A 586 -16.84 8.55 -12.95
N GLY A 587 -15.66 8.25 -13.48
CA GLY A 587 -14.36 8.29 -12.81
C GLY A 587 -14.37 7.52 -11.49
N SER A 588 -14.89 6.30 -11.52
CA SER A 588 -14.97 5.40 -10.37
C SER A 588 -14.73 3.95 -10.80
N THR A 589 -14.87 2.99 -9.90
CA THR A 589 -14.75 1.55 -10.20
C THR A 589 -16.05 0.81 -9.99
N GLU A 590 -16.29 -0.20 -10.83
CA GLU A 590 -17.53 -0.99 -10.83
C GLU A 590 -17.25 -2.49 -10.85
N ALA A 591 -18.12 -3.24 -10.16
CA ALA A 591 -18.04 -4.70 -10.11
C ALA A 591 -18.40 -5.31 -11.47
N SER A 592 -17.51 -6.15 -11.99
CA SER A 592 -17.61 -6.74 -13.32
C SER A 592 -17.34 -8.25 -13.29
N ALA A 593 -17.19 -8.85 -14.48
CA ALA A 593 -17.06 -10.29 -14.64
C ALA A 593 -15.83 -10.89 -13.94
N PRO A 594 -15.86 -12.19 -13.61
CA PRO A 594 -14.67 -12.91 -13.15
C PRO A 594 -13.52 -12.82 -14.16
N SER A 595 -12.28 -12.81 -13.67
CA SER A 595 -11.08 -12.75 -14.51
C SER A 595 -10.05 -13.84 -14.20
N ARG A 596 -9.06 -13.93 -15.08
CA ARG A 596 -7.82 -14.66 -14.90
C ARG A 596 -6.64 -13.80 -15.34
N ARG A 597 -5.56 -13.84 -14.55
CA ARG A 597 -4.30 -13.19 -14.86
C ARG A 597 -3.13 -14.13 -14.61
N TYR A 598 -2.10 -14.07 -15.44
CA TYR A 598 -0.85 -14.77 -15.18
C TYR A 598 0.33 -14.00 -15.77
N GLY A 599 1.52 -14.28 -15.27
CA GLY A 599 2.68 -13.54 -15.72
C GLY A 599 4.01 -14.04 -15.18
N VAL A 600 5.05 -13.31 -15.58
CA VAL A 600 6.44 -13.53 -15.19
C VAL A 600 6.99 -12.24 -14.60
N GLU A 601 7.65 -12.33 -13.46
CA GLU A 601 8.39 -11.23 -12.86
C GLU A 601 9.85 -11.65 -12.66
N TRP A 602 10.78 -10.87 -13.21
CA TRP A 602 12.21 -11.07 -13.04
C TRP A 602 12.84 -9.80 -12.46
N THR A 603 13.33 -9.91 -11.24
CA THR A 603 13.78 -8.78 -10.43
C THR A 603 15.24 -8.96 -10.07
N ASN A 604 16.06 -7.93 -10.31
CA ASN A 604 17.50 -8.01 -10.13
C ASN A 604 18.02 -6.77 -9.41
N TYR A 605 18.86 -6.98 -8.40
CA TYR A 605 19.59 -5.92 -7.72
C TYR A 605 21.04 -6.35 -7.56
N TYR A 606 21.97 -5.56 -8.10
CA TYR A 606 23.37 -5.91 -8.20
C TYR A 606 24.27 -4.78 -7.68
N THR A 607 25.08 -5.09 -6.67
CA THR A 607 26.09 -4.19 -6.11
C THR A 607 27.49 -4.74 -6.39
N PRO A 608 28.03 -4.59 -7.61
CA PRO A 608 29.37 -5.08 -7.96
C PRO A 608 30.48 -4.44 -7.13
N THR A 609 30.23 -3.23 -6.61
CA THR A 609 31.14 -2.48 -5.75
C THR A 609 30.35 -1.73 -4.68
N LYS A 610 31.04 -1.13 -3.72
CA LYS A 610 30.40 -0.30 -2.67
C LYS A 610 29.87 1.06 -3.17
N TRP A 611 30.15 1.42 -4.42
CA TRP A 611 29.88 2.74 -4.99
C TRP A 611 29.00 2.68 -6.24
N LEU A 612 28.60 1.48 -6.67
CA LEU A 612 27.74 1.25 -7.82
C LEU A 612 26.66 0.23 -7.48
N ALA A 613 25.40 0.61 -7.68
CA ALA A 613 24.25 -0.28 -7.63
C ALA A 613 23.52 -0.25 -8.98
N LEU A 614 23.09 -1.42 -9.43
CA LEU A 614 22.33 -1.63 -10.66
C LEU A 614 21.05 -2.38 -10.31
N ASP A 615 19.92 -1.92 -10.80
CA ASP A 615 18.65 -2.64 -10.64
C ASP A 615 17.93 -2.78 -11.97
N ALA A 616 17.25 -3.91 -12.14
CA ALA A 616 16.51 -4.23 -13.35
C ALA A 616 15.34 -5.15 -13.02
N ASP A 617 14.14 -4.59 -13.13
CA ASP A 617 12.87 -5.23 -12.84
C ASP A 617 12.03 -5.32 -14.11
N PHE A 618 11.65 -6.54 -14.46
CA PHE A 618 10.82 -6.85 -15.62
C PHE A 618 9.55 -7.56 -15.15
N SER A 619 8.38 -7.06 -15.55
CA SER A 619 7.09 -7.70 -15.29
C SER A 619 6.32 -7.81 -16.60
N PHE A 620 5.85 -9.02 -16.91
CA PHE A 620 5.03 -9.31 -18.07
C PHE A 620 3.78 -10.04 -17.61
N SER A 621 2.61 -9.55 -18.00
CA SER A 621 1.32 -10.08 -17.60
C SER A 621 0.41 -10.28 -18.80
N HIS A 622 -0.49 -11.24 -18.66
CA HIS A 622 -1.67 -11.40 -19.49
C HIS A 622 -2.89 -11.45 -18.57
N ALA A 623 -3.94 -10.71 -18.93
CA ALA A 623 -5.14 -10.55 -18.12
C ALA A 623 -6.39 -10.56 -19.01
N GLU A 624 -7.38 -11.37 -18.63
CA GLU A 624 -8.62 -11.53 -19.39
C GLU A 624 -9.81 -11.81 -18.46
N PHE A 625 -10.99 -11.36 -18.86
CA PHE A 625 -12.25 -11.86 -18.33
C PHE A 625 -12.44 -13.32 -18.72
N ARG A 626 -13.03 -14.09 -17.81
CA ARG A 626 -13.33 -15.52 -18.04
C ARG A 626 -14.59 -15.75 -18.87
N LYS A 627 -15.27 -14.67 -19.27
CA LYS A 627 -16.43 -14.65 -20.16
C LYS A 627 -16.36 -13.39 -21.02
N THR A 628 -17.02 -13.42 -22.16
CA THR A 628 -17.22 -12.22 -22.97
C THR A 628 -18.11 -11.23 -22.20
N VAL A 629 -17.68 -9.98 -22.16
CA VAL A 629 -18.36 -8.82 -21.57
C VAL A 629 -18.34 -7.64 -22.54
N GLY A 630 -19.04 -6.57 -22.18
CA GLY A 630 -19.17 -5.34 -22.96
C GLY A 630 -20.59 -5.15 -23.50
N ASP A 631 -20.96 -3.90 -23.71
CA ASP A 631 -22.24 -3.47 -24.26
C ASP A 631 -22.07 -2.98 -25.72
N ASP A 632 -23.18 -2.80 -26.41
CA ASP A 632 -23.36 -2.19 -27.75
C ASP A 632 -22.09 -1.98 -28.61
N GLY A 633 -21.57 -3.08 -29.17
CA GLY A 633 -20.60 -3.06 -30.28
C GLY A 633 -19.15 -3.37 -29.91
N SER A 634 -18.77 -3.34 -28.63
CA SER A 634 -17.40 -3.68 -28.16
C SER A 634 -17.42 -4.86 -27.18
N GLN A 635 -17.75 -6.04 -27.67
CA GLN A 635 -17.74 -7.27 -26.86
C GLN A 635 -16.41 -8.00 -26.95
N GLY A 636 -15.84 -8.35 -25.80
CA GLY A 636 -14.60 -9.12 -25.76
C GLY A 636 -14.24 -9.66 -24.39
N THR A 637 -13.02 -10.14 -24.26
CA THR A 637 -12.50 -10.75 -23.02
C THR A 637 -11.34 -9.97 -22.43
N HIS A 638 -10.91 -8.87 -23.05
CA HIS A 638 -9.82 -8.08 -22.49
C HIS A 638 -10.35 -7.19 -21.36
N ILE A 639 -9.51 -6.93 -20.36
CA ILE A 639 -9.86 -6.05 -19.25
C ILE A 639 -9.30 -4.67 -19.56
N PRO A 640 -10.14 -3.63 -19.73
CA PRO A 640 -9.67 -2.27 -19.97
C PRO A 640 -8.64 -1.82 -18.92
N GLY A 641 -7.54 -1.23 -19.39
CA GLY A 641 -6.46 -0.74 -18.52
C GLY A 641 -5.54 -1.81 -17.94
N ALA A 642 -5.78 -3.11 -18.18
CA ALA A 642 -4.89 -4.17 -17.69
C ALA A 642 -3.51 -4.08 -18.36
N ILE A 643 -2.48 -3.80 -17.57
CA ILE A 643 -1.12 -3.59 -18.04
C ILE A 643 -0.47 -4.89 -18.53
N ASP A 644 0.13 -4.88 -19.72
CA ASP A 644 0.81 -6.06 -20.26
C ASP A 644 2.28 -6.15 -19.84
N SER A 645 2.95 -5.01 -19.66
CA SER A 645 4.39 -4.98 -19.37
C SER A 645 4.85 -3.76 -18.59
N VAL A 646 5.79 -3.98 -17.68
CA VAL A 646 6.53 -2.98 -16.92
C VAL A 646 8.01 -3.31 -17.00
N MET A 647 8.83 -2.30 -17.27
CA MET A 647 10.28 -2.39 -17.07
C MET A 647 10.77 -1.20 -16.26
N ALA A 648 11.55 -1.45 -15.23
CA ALA A 648 12.26 -0.43 -14.46
C ALA A 648 13.73 -0.80 -14.37
N ILE A 649 14.61 0.11 -14.82
CA ILE A 649 16.06 -0.11 -14.83
C ILE A 649 16.73 1.10 -14.17
N GLY A 650 17.61 0.84 -13.21
CA GLY A 650 18.31 1.85 -12.43
C GLY A 650 19.82 1.67 -12.43
N ILE A 651 20.54 2.79 -12.45
CA ILE A 651 21.98 2.86 -12.19
C ILE A 651 22.19 3.93 -11.13
N ALA A 652 22.67 3.54 -9.96
CA ALA A 652 23.00 4.44 -8.87
C ALA A 652 24.50 4.40 -8.59
N TYR A 653 25.12 5.58 -8.54
CA TYR A 653 26.53 5.78 -8.22
C TYR A 653 26.65 6.67 -6.99
N ARG A 654 27.49 6.28 -6.03
CA ARG A 654 27.78 7.08 -4.83
C ARG A 654 29.27 7.01 -4.54
N GLN A 655 29.98 8.12 -4.71
CA GLN A 655 31.39 8.20 -4.37
C GLN A 655 31.57 7.97 -2.85
N PRO A 656 32.50 7.09 -2.43
CA PRO A 656 32.76 6.87 -1.01
C PRO A 656 33.33 8.12 -0.30
N GLY A 657 32.94 8.30 0.97
CA GLY A 657 33.43 9.37 1.85
C GLY A 657 32.40 10.47 2.13
N GLU A 658 32.76 11.40 3.02
CA GLU A 658 31.88 12.53 3.41
C GLU A 658 31.76 13.61 2.32
N ARG A 659 32.62 13.55 1.30
CA ARG A 659 32.59 14.43 0.13
C ARG A 659 32.62 13.60 -1.12
N GLY A 660 31.80 13.95 -2.10
CA GLY A 660 31.83 13.25 -3.37
C GLY A 660 30.57 13.43 -4.18
N PHE A 661 30.68 13.00 -5.43
CA PHE A 661 29.58 12.95 -6.37
C PHE A 661 28.68 11.75 -6.10
N PHE A 662 27.39 11.93 -6.30
CA PHE A 662 26.45 10.83 -6.44
C PHE A 662 25.52 11.10 -7.63
N SER A 663 24.98 10.04 -8.21
CA SER A 663 24.04 10.13 -9.30
C SER A 663 23.12 8.91 -9.36
N ASP A 664 21.95 9.09 -9.94
CA ASP A 664 20.96 8.05 -10.24
C ASP A 664 20.47 8.27 -11.68
N LEU A 665 20.28 7.20 -12.43
CA LEU A 665 19.68 7.20 -13.76
C LEU A 665 18.63 6.10 -13.80
N ARG A 666 17.40 6.46 -14.16
CA ARG A 666 16.22 5.61 -14.07
C ARG A 666 15.48 5.61 -15.40
N LEU A 667 15.31 4.42 -15.99
CA LEU A 667 14.45 4.20 -17.14
C LEU A 667 13.20 3.45 -16.68
N ARG A 668 12.01 4.00 -16.95
CA ARG A 668 10.74 3.29 -16.78
C ARG A 668 10.03 3.11 -18.11
N LEU A 669 9.42 1.95 -18.32
CA LEU A 669 8.57 1.62 -19.46
C LEU A 669 7.21 1.17 -18.96
N PHE A 670 6.18 1.89 -19.37
CA PHE A 670 4.76 1.56 -19.18
C PHE A 670 4.21 1.00 -20.49
N GLY A 671 3.91 -0.30 -20.49
CA GLY A 671 3.48 -1.03 -21.69
C GLY A 671 2.09 -0.65 -22.21
N PRO A 672 1.81 -1.02 -23.48
CA PRO A 672 0.49 -0.80 -24.07
C PRO A 672 -0.55 -1.70 -23.40
N ARG A 673 -1.80 -1.24 -23.33
CA ARG A 673 -2.93 -1.99 -22.75
C ARG A 673 -4.21 -1.78 -23.56
N PRO A 674 -5.13 -2.76 -23.58
CA PRO A 674 -6.49 -2.56 -24.11
C PRO A 674 -7.18 -1.41 -23.36
N LEU A 675 -7.93 -0.58 -24.08
CA LEU A 675 -8.79 0.46 -23.48
C LEU A 675 -10.27 0.07 -23.49
N ILE A 676 -10.62 -1.00 -24.22
CA ILE A 676 -11.95 -1.60 -24.29
C ILE A 676 -11.84 -3.13 -24.41
N GLU A 677 -12.96 -3.82 -24.15
CA GLU A 677 -13.07 -5.26 -23.96
C GLU A 677 -12.66 -6.07 -25.20
N ASP A 678 -12.94 -5.52 -26.40
CA ASP A 678 -12.59 -6.14 -27.68
C ASP A 678 -11.15 -5.85 -28.14
N ASN A 679 -10.42 -5.00 -27.40
CA ASN A 679 -9.03 -4.61 -27.67
C ASN A 679 -8.82 -3.96 -29.04
N SER A 680 -9.87 -3.40 -29.65
CA SER A 680 -9.77 -2.65 -30.91
C SER A 680 -9.18 -1.25 -30.72
N VAL A 681 -9.23 -0.71 -29.48
CA VAL A 681 -8.53 0.51 -29.06
C VAL A 681 -7.52 0.18 -27.95
N ARG A 682 -6.28 0.68 -28.09
CA ARG A 682 -5.18 0.44 -27.15
C ARG A 682 -4.42 1.72 -26.82
N SER A 683 -3.84 1.78 -25.62
CA SER A 683 -2.86 2.80 -25.27
C SER A 683 -1.54 2.58 -26.01
N ALA A 684 -0.75 3.66 -26.15
CA ALA A 684 0.64 3.55 -26.57
C ALA A 684 1.55 3.16 -25.39
N THR A 685 2.79 2.78 -25.70
CA THR A 685 3.86 2.59 -24.71
C THR A 685 4.40 3.94 -24.26
N THR A 686 4.59 4.15 -22.96
CA THR A 686 5.25 5.35 -22.42
C THR A 686 6.60 4.99 -21.80
N THR A 687 7.67 5.63 -22.28
CA THR A 687 9.04 5.37 -21.80
C THR A 687 9.66 6.65 -21.30
N LEU A 688 9.99 6.72 -20.01
CA LEU A 688 10.58 7.91 -19.38
C LEU A 688 11.98 7.61 -18.86
N LEU A 689 12.87 8.57 -19.05
CA LEU A 689 14.21 8.58 -18.45
C LEU A 689 14.28 9.73 -17.45
N SER A 690 14.69 9.44 -16.23
CA SER A 690 14.92 10.43 -15.19
C SER A 690 16.34 10.28 -14.65
N ALA A 691 16.93 11.36 -14.16
CA ALA A 691 18.24 11.32 -13.55
C ALA A 691 18.36 12.29 -12.37
N LYS A 692 19.24 11.95 -11.44
CA LYS A 692 19.69 12.81 -10.35
C LYS A 692 21.20 12.89 -10.38
N ALA A 693 21.74 14.07 -10.12
CA ALA A 693 23.15 14.28 -9.88
C ALA A 693 23.32 15.22 -8.69
N GLY A 694 24.25 14.91 -7.80
CA GLY A 694 24.52 15.77 -6.65
C GLY A 694 25.94 15.66 -6.14
N TYR A 695 26.27 16.58 -5.24
CA TYR A 695 27.57 16.68 -4.62
C TYR A 695 27.44 16.95 -3.12
N ASN A 696 28.08 16.11 -2.33
CA ASN A 696 28.27 16.34 -0.90
C ASN A 696 29.52 17.21 -0.71
N PHE A 697 29.35 18.45 -0.26
CA PHE A 697 30.47 19.36 0.02
C PHE A 697 31.16 19.01 1.34
N ASN A 698 30.42 18.43 2.27
CA ASN A 698 30.84 17.88 3.55
C ASN A 698 29.64 17.11 4.15
N LYS A 699 29.77 16.62 5.38
CA LYS A 699 28.69 15.94 6.10
C LYS A 699 27.40 16.77 6.28
N ASN A 700 27.47 18.09 6.16
CA ASN A 700 26.35 18.99 6.39
C ASN A 700 25.67 19.44 5.09
N TRP A 701 26.42 19.80 4.05
CA TRP A 701 25.87 20.44 2.86
C TRP A 701 25.87 19.53 1.63
N THR A 702 24.69 19.36 1.04
CA THR A 702 24.48 18.67 -0.24
C THR A 702 23.74 19.58 -1.20
N LEU A 703 24.20 19.64 -2.45
CA LEU A 703 23.45 20.19 -3.58
C LEU A 703 23.11 19.05 -4.54
N SER A 704 21.87 18.98 -5.00
CA SER A 704 21.45 18.03 -6.05
C SER A 704 20.57 18.70 -7.10
N VAL A 705 20.61 18.14 -8.30
CA VAL A 705 19.74 18.49 -9.43
C VAL A 705 19.12 17.21 -9.95
N GLU A 706 17.82 17.25 -10.17
CA GLU A 706 17.01 16.17 -10.71
C GLU A 706 16.43 16.61 -12.06
N GLY A 707 16.40 15.69 -13.01
CA GLY A 707 15.82 15.88 -14.34
C GLY A 707 14.84 14.76 -14.64
N PHE A 708 13.64 15.12 -15.09
CA PHE A 708 12.55 14.20 -15.39
C PHE A 708 12.22 14.23 -16.89
N ASN A 709 11.74 13.09 -17.41
CA ASN A 709 11.40 12.92 -18.83
C ASN A 709 12.50 13.42 -19.80
N LEU A 710 13.75 13.05 -19.54
CA LEU A 710 14.93 13.53 -20.28
C LEU A 710 14.95 13.14 -21.78
N LEU A 711 14.05 12.24 -22.20
CA LEU A 711 13.84 11.87 -23.59
C LEU A 711 12.83 12.78 -24.31
N ASP A 712 12.23 13.75 -23.61
CA ASP A 712 11.12 14.58 -24.07
C ASP A 712 9.97 13.74 -24.67
N ASN A 713 9.62 12.63 -23.99
CA ASN A 713 8.57 11.76 -24.45
C ASN A 713 7.22 12.47 -24.35
N LYS A 714 6.47 12.48 -25.45
CA LYS A 714 5.15 13.12 -25.59
C LYS A 714 4.00 12.13 -25.54
N ASN A 715 4.21 10.89 -25.12
CA ASN A 715 3.10 9.97 -24.89
C ASN A 715 2.31 10.38 -23.63
N HIS A 716 1.33 9.56 -23.28
CA HIS A 716 0.37 9.85 -22.23
C HIS A 716 0.81 9.18 -20.93
N ASP A 717 0.62 9.85 -19.80
CA ASP A 717 0.83 9.24 -18.47
C ASP A 717 -0.26 8.20 -18.23
N ILE A 718 -1.48 8.46 -18.73
CA ILE A 718 -2.61 7.54 -18.71
C ILE A 718 -3.61 7.82 -19.84
N ASP A 719 -4.40 6.79 -20.17
CA ASP A 719 -5.37 6.73 -21.26
C ASP A 719 -6.62 5.99 -20.81
N TYR A 720 -7.77 6.46 -21.28
CA TYR A 720 -9.09 5.84 -21.19
C TYR A 720 -9.81 5.92 -22.53
N TYR A 721 -10.91 5.20 -22.67
CA TYR A 721 -11.78 5.28 -23.84
C TYR A 721 -13.24 5.22 -23.42
N TYR A 722 -13.97 6.29 -23.69
CA TYR A 722 -15.40 6.41 -23.35
C TYR A 722 -16.04 7.56 -24.16
N PRO A 723 -17.38 7.67 -24.23
CA PRO A 723 -18.02 8.78 -24.91
C PRO A 723 -17.98 10.06 -24.05
N SER A 724 -17.71 11.19 -24.70
CA SER A 724 -17.87 12.53 -24.10
C SER A 724 -18.41 13.51 -25.12
N ARG A 725 -18.75 14.73 -24.71
CA ARG A 725 -19.18 15.78 -25.64
C ARG A 725 -18.51 17.12 -25.34
N LEU A 726 -17.74 17.66 -26.28
CA LEU A 726 -17.17 19.00 -26.21
C LEU A 726 -18.28 20.05 -26.36
N LYS A 727 -18.07 21.23 -25.77
CA LYS A 727 -19.08 22.30 -25.65
C LYS A 727 -19.84 22.67 -26.93
N ASN A 728 -19.15 22.67 -28.08
CA ASN A 728 -19.71 23.10 -29.36
C ASN A 728 -20.06 21.93 -30.30
N GLU A 729 -19.99 20.69 -29.81
CA GLU A 729 -20.37 19.51 -30.57
C GLU A 729 -21.90 19.37 -30.65
N VAL A 730 -22.38 18.89 -31.78
CA VAL A 730 -23.76 18.37 -31.90
C VAL A 730 -23.87 17.04 -31.14
N ALA A 731 -25.08 16.54 -30.94
CA ALA A 731 -25.27 15.22 -30.33
C ALA A 731 -24.59 14.15 -31.21
N GLY A 732 -23.68 13.40 -30.61
CA GLY A 732 -22.97 12.29 -31.24
C GLY A 732 -23.76 10.98 -31.20
N PRO A 733 -23.23 9.93 -31.82
CA PRO A 733 -23.92 8.64 -31.99
C PRO A 733 -24.02 7.81 -30.70
N ASP A 734 -23.17 8.07 -29.69
CA ASP A 734 -23.03 7.27 -28.49
C ASP A 734 -23.73 7.99 -27.31
N GLU A 735 -25.05 7.84 -27.22
CA GLU A 735 -25.89 8.51 -26.21
C GLU A 735 -25.75 10.05 -26.22
N GLY A 736 -25.50 10.62 -27.40
CA GLY A 736 -25.26 12.05 -27.57
C GLY A 736 -23.78 12.46 -27.47
N GLY A 737 -22.87 11.53 -27.19
CA GLY A 737 -21.43 11.72 -27.16
C GLY A 737 -20.70 11.11 -28.35
N TYR A 738 -19.38 11.34 -28.37
CA TYR A 738 -18.43 10.72 -29.29
C TYR A 738 -17.40 9.93 -28.50
N ASN A 739 -17.30 8.62 -28.78
CA ASN A 739 -16.23 7.78 -28.27
C ASN A 739 -14.85 8.29 -28.73
N ASP A 740 -13.93 8.47 -27.79
CA ASP A 740 -12.57 8.91 -28.05
C ASP A 740 -11.61 8.44 -26.96
N ILE A 741 -10.30 8.57 -27.19
CA ILE A 741 -9.30 8.42 -26.15
C ILE A 741 -9.29 9.68 -25.29
N HIS A 742 -9.42 9.51 -23.97
CA HIS A 742 -9.21 10.56 -22.99
C HIS A 742 -7.87 10.33 -22.32
N PHE A 743 -6.98 11.31 -22.39
CA PHE A 743 -5.60 11.13 -21.95
C PHE A 743 -5.13 12.24 -21.03
N LYS A 744 -4.16 11.91 -20.18
CA LYS A 744 -3.34 12.88 -19.45
C LYS A 744 -1.92 12.84 -20.00
N SER A 745 -1.38 14.00 -20.38
CA SER A 745 0.00 14.07 -20.89
C SER A 745 1.03 13.72 -19.83
N VAL A 746 2.10 13.06 -20.23
CA VAL A 746 3.34 13.09 -19.43
C VAL A 746 3.84 14.54 -19.38
N GLU A 747 4.34 14.97 -18.21
CA GLU A 747 5.04 16.24 -18.08
C GLU A 747 6.23 16.33 -19.05
N PRO A 748 6.52 17.50 -19.65
CA PRO A 748 7.70 17.68 -20.49
C PRO A 748 8.98 17.63 -19.64
N ILE A 749 10.15 17.87 -20.23
CA ILE A 749 11.40 17.93 -19.46
C ILE A 749 11.26 18.90 -18.29
N ALA A 750 11.41 18.38 -17.07
CA ALA A 750 11.38 19.13 -15.83
C ALA A 750 12.73 19.05 -15.12
N VAL A 751 13.17 20.14 -14.49
CA VAL A 751 14.40 20.18 -13.71
C VAL A 751 14.10 20.74 -12.33
N ARG A 752 14.61 20.09 -11.29
CA ARG A 752 14.49 20.54 -9.89
C ARG A 752 15.89 20.60 -9.27
N ALA A 753 16.13 21.56 -8.40
CA ALA A 753 17.36 21.67 -7.62
C ALA A 753 17.04 21.72 -6.13
N ALA A 754 17.85 21.03 -5.33
CA ALA A 754 17.69 20.95 -3.89
C ALA A 754 18.99 21.33 -3.17
N LEU A 755 18.88 22.17 -2.15
CA LEU A 755 19.94 22.44 -1.18
C LEU A 755 19.54 21.81 0.15
N THR A 756 20.35 20.87 0.64
CA THR A 756 20.11 20.16 1.89
C THR A 756 21.20 20.48 2.90
N PHE A 757 20.78 20.87 4.10
CA PHE A 757 21.62 21.07 5.27
C PHE A 757 21.30 20.02 6.34
N ARG A 758 22.30 19.21 6.70
CA ARG A 758 22.24 18.21 7.77
C ARG A 758 23.02 18.72 8.99
N PHE A 759 22.46 18.68 10.20
CA PHE A 759 23.11 19.25 11.39
C PHE A 759 22.77 18.57 12.72
#